data_AF-A0A1H3I1C0-F1
#
_entry.id   AF-A0A1H3I1C0-F1
#
_cell.length_a   1.000
_cell.length_b   1.000
_cell.length_c   1.000
_cell.angle_alpha   90.00
_cell.angle_beta   90.00
_cell.angle_gamma   90.00
#
_symmetry.space_group_name_H-M   'P 1'
#
loop_
_entity.id
_entity.type
_entity.pdbx_description
1 polymer ?
#
loop_
_entity_poly.entity_id
_entity_poly.type
_entity_poly.pdbx_seq_one_letter_code
_entity_poly.pdbx_strand_id
1 'polypeptide(L)'
;MNAAPLSQVIALQRVFSRSINLARDSDSLDPIRHYQPTSRALDALRQLVPGLTSAASQRALALIGPYGAGKSAFALFLGALFAAQTSEARQLAQTILRRADAELAQQLQQRLHSPRGLLRVQINGLPDALSRQLLLGLAAAIEREQLPDMLVKRLQAAAQVGAPMDQILKRIGEIQTVWAELGGAGLLIEIDELGKFLEYEAQHPQQRDIHLLQLLAERAAEPHRAPLFLVVMLHQAFEYYGNRLGTRLREEWQKVQGRFGTLAFLEPAAQSLRLVATALERSVPLPAAVAAQLTAALDVLIQHNALPLGLEPEAARSVFERAYPLQPLTLLILPILCQKVAQNERTLFSYLASTEAYGLRQRLADLVMGDWIGPWELYEYFILNQADGFSDPITYHRWVEVVTALERFAPSDATDDAEFEQARRLLKTIGLLNLIGAQRGLKASRPVLESVFGAATATLLAQLEAASVIQFRQFAQEYRVWQGSDFDMRGALQQALAEQVSLSLADTLNALAPLRPIVARRASIETGTLRTYTPAFTARDRWPPAPLPVGEARLWFYLAEPDDMPDLSATPLRDVVAVCTVTERLRELVSVWLALRELPRQQAALHQDPVAQREHQTWLATAEHEALGLLQTLIEQPETLHWFFGARRVSIADRRTLQRELSAWSDACYPLAPKIRNELINRERPSTSAATGRKRLLAAMLTAAEQPELGIDKDPAEKSLYLSLLKHSGLHRRVDGAYGFFAPPDHDPCHLRPLWEAISDTLGADGAQQVPVPELYARLQGPPFGVRLGVLPILLVAYLLAQRRETALYQEGVFCDTLTLEQAELLCRRPALFALERYALHGLRGELFEQYLTSIVGRIGQDATLLDIVRPLVRFIAQLPDYSQHGGGVSAEAQQVARLFRHAKRPGALLFEDLPRVCGVNPETFAAQDPSVVAVLIERLIVLLRELREAYPTLLDTWRQRLGRALLAAPDGETLTITALRQALAARYRGLERYAPELSPVGALARRLADSGLRSDEAWLESVMTLLGGAPASKWRESNRLQAEARLAEFAAQLGDLHHLRTALPELNTQQHAVLLKRVDPERGEVSHVLALSDAERQAAAERATTIAASLADLDTTQRLAIIAALMEQMSGISTP
;
A
#
# COMPACT_ATOMS: atom_id res chain seq x y z
N MET A 1 -61.57 59.43 13.02
CA MET A 1 -62.05 58.57 11.93
C MET A 1 -60.94 57.58 11.66
N ASN A 2 -61.14 56.28 11.92
CA ASN A 2 -60.13 55.27 11.57
C ASN A 2 -60.03 55.24 10.04
N ALA A 3 -58.83 55.50 9.51
CA ALA A 3 -58.60 55.43 8.07
C ALA A 3 -58.88 54.00 7.57
N ALA A 4 -59.53 53.89 6.41
CA ALA A 4 -59.84 52.59 5.82
C ALA A 4 -58.54 51.87 5.41
N PRO A 5 -58.46 50.54 5.62
CA PRO A 5 -57.30 49.76 5.21
C PRO A 5 -57.17 49.74 3.68
N LEU A 6 -55.94 49.66 3.17
CA LEU A 6 -55.65 49.69 1.73
C LEU A 6 -56.34 48.56 0.94
N SER A 7 -56.64 47.43 1.58
CA SER A 7 -57.38 46.30 1.02
C SER A 7 -58.79 46.64 0.54
N GLN A 8 -59.38 47.75 0.98
CA GLN A 8 -60.69 48.23 0.50
C GLN A 8 -60.59 49.11 -0.76
N VAL A 9 -59.41 49.65 -1.06
CA VAL A 9 -59.17 50.60 -2.18
C VAL A 9 -58.21 50.06 -3.24
N ILE A 10 -57.47 48.99 -2.94
CA ILE A 10 -56.54 48.32 -3.85
C ILE A 10 -56.94 46.84 -3.95
N ALA A 11 -57.34 46.41 -5.13
CA ALA A 11 -57.66 45.02 -5.46
C ALA A 11 -56.47 44.36 -6.18
N LEU A 12 -56.24 43.08 -5.89
CA LEU A 12 -55.26 42.25 -6.58
C LEU A 12 -55.97 41.39 -7.64
N GLN A 13 -55.57 41.52 -8.90
CA GLN A 13 -56.10 40.65 -9.95
C GLN A 13 -55.69 39.18 -9.71
N ARG A 14 -56.64 38.23 -9.85
CA ARG A 14 -56.37 36.78 -9.78
C ARG A 14 -55.72 36.32 -11.08
N VAL A 15 -54.41 36.52 -11.26
CA VAL A 15 -53.80 36.21 -12.56
C VAL A 15 -52.87 35.00 -12.56
N PHE A 16 -52.13 34.66 -11.49
CA PHE A 16 -51.08 33.64 -11.63
C PHE A 16 -50.83 32.85 -10.33
N SER A 17 -51.25 31.59 -10.24
CA SER A 17 -51.04 30.78 -9.01
C SER A 17 -50.91 29.25 -9.16
N ARG A 18 -50.82 28.67 -10.36
CA ARG A 18 -50.63 27.20 -10.50
C ARG A 18 -49.36 26.84 -11.27
N SER A 19 -48.65 25.84 -10.75
CA SER A 19 -47.54 25.18 -11.45
C SER A 19 -48.08 24.42 -12.66
N ILE A 20 -47.59 24.77 -13.83
CA ILE A 20 -47.99 24.18 -15.11
C ILE A 20 -47.22 22.87 -15.33
N ASN A 21 -47.94 21.79 -15.59
CA ASN A 21 -47.37 20.53 -16.07
C ASN A 21 -47.86 20.33 -17.51
N LEU A 22 -46.92 20.23 -18.47
CA LEU A 22 -47.25 20.19 -19.89
C LEU A 22 -48.21 19.06 -20.26
N ALA A 23 -48.00 17.86 -19.71
CA ALA A 23 -48.81 16.68 -20.02
C ALA A 23 -50.19 16.70 -19.34
N ARG A 24 -50.29 17.24 -18.11
CA ARG A 24 -51.55 17.33 -17.37
C ARG A 24 -52.45 18.47 -17.86
N ASP A 25 -51.84 19.62 -18.15
CA ASP A 25 -52.57 20.88 -18.41
C ASP A 25 -52.73 21.14 -19.91
N SER A 26 -52.40 20.17 -20.78
CA SER A 26 -52.43 20.31 -22.25
C SER A 26 -53.79 20.70 -22.81
N ASP A 27 -54.87 20.22 -22.17
CA ASP A 27 -56.24 20.33 -22.66
C ASP A 27 -57.04 21.40 -21.91
N SER A 28 -56.42 22.09 -20.95
CA SER A 28 -57.06 23.14 -20.16
C SER A 28 -56.98 24.50 -20.87
N LEU A 29 -58.11 25.17 -21.05
CA LEU A 29 -58.19 26.52 -21.62
C LEU A 29 -57.84 27.62 -20.60
N ASP A 30 -57.91 27.31 -19.30
CA ASP A 30 -57.74 28.28 -18.22
C ASP A 30 -56.34 28.90 -18.19
N PRO A 31 -55.23 28.14 -18.28
CA PRO A 31 -53.88 28.70 -18.37
C PRO A 31 -53.67 29.59 -19.60
N ILE A 32 -54.32 29.28 -20.72
CA ILE A 32 -54.19 30.04 -21.96
C ILE A 32 -54.97 31.36 -21.85
N ARG A 33 -56.18 31.34 -21.28
CA ARG A 33 -57.05 32.53 -21.16
C ARG A 33 -56.39 33.67 -20.40
N HIS A 34 -55.56 33.33 -19.42
CA HIS A 34 -54.86 34.28 -18.56
C HIS A 34 -53.38 34.46 -18.95
N TYR A 35 -52.92 33.83 -20.03
CA TYR A 35 -51.54 33.97 -20.49
C TYR A 35 -51.32 35.36 -21.09
N GLN A 36 -50.25 36.03 -20.66
CA GLN A 36 -49.80 37.30 -21.21
C GLN A 36 -48.47 37.11 -21.93
N PRO A 37 -48.42 37.21 -23.27
CA PRO A 37 -47.18 37.06 -24.02
C PRO A 37 -46.16 38.12 -23.58
N THR A 38 -45.02 37.67 -23.08
CA THR A 38 -43.89 38.53 -22.74
C THR A 38 -43.04 38.83 -23.98
N SER A 39 -42.07 39.74 -23.86
CA SER A 39 -41.16 40.05 -24.97
C SER A 39 -40.36 38.81 -25.40
N ARG A 40 -39.94 37.96 -24.45
CA ARG A 40 -39.24 36.69 -24.75
C ARG A 40 -40.13 35.64 -25.38
N ALA A 41 -41.40 35.56 -24.98
CA ALA A 41 -42.37 34.70 -25.65
C ALA A 41 -42.57 35.10 -27.12
N LEU A 42 -42.66 36.41 -27.40
CA LEU A 42 -42.76 36.92 -28.76
C LEU A 42 -41.48 36.67 -29.57
N ASP A 43 -40.29 36.86 -28.97
CA ASP A 43 -39.02 36.55 -29.63
C ASP A 43 -38.89 35.05 -29.99
N ALA A 44 -39.33 34.15 -29.10
CA ALA A 44 -39.37 32.72 -29.38
C ALA A 44 -40.29 32.40 -30.57
N LEU A 45 -41.48 33.02 -30.62
CA LEU A 45 -42.40 32.86 -31.75
C LEU A 45 -41.81 33.41 -33.05
N ARG A 46 -41.11 34.56 -33.01
CA ARG A 46 -40.43 35.12 -34.20
C ARG A 46 -39.33 34.20 -34.73
N GLN A 47 -38.72 33.35 -33.89
CA GLN A 47 -37.77 32.33 -34.35
C GLN A 47 -38.46 31.08 -34.92
N LEU A 48 -39.61 30.67 -34.37
CA LEU A 48 -40.31 29.44 -34.78
C LEU A 48 -41.24 29.61 -35.98
N VAL A 49 -41.99 30.71 -36.06
CA VAL A 49 -42.98 30.97 -37.12
C VAL A 49 -42.36 30.92 -38.53
N PRO A 50 -41.13 31.43 -38.77
CA PRO A 50 -40.48 31.29 -40.07
C PRO A 50 -40.28 29.83 -40.51
N GLY A 51 -40.14 28.90 -39.56
CA GLY A 51 -39.91 27.48 -39.80
C GLY A 51 -41.14 26.69 -40.26
N LEU A 52 -42.34 27.29 -40.26
CA LEU A 52 -43.61 26.71 -40.72
C LEU A 52 -43.68 26.61 -42.26
N THR A 53 -42.67 25.98 -42.85
CA THR A 53 -42.55 25.69 -44.29
C THR A 53 -42.03 24.27 -44.47
N SER A 54 -42.19 23.69 -45.66
CA SER A 54 -41.63 22.37 -45.98
C SER A 54 -40.16 22.40 -46.42
N ALA A 55 -39.56 23.58 -46.61
CA ALA A 55 -38.17 23.76 -47.02
C ALA A 55 -37.19 23.54 -45.86
N ALA A 56 -35.88 23.51 -46.10
CA ALA A 56 -34.90 23.46 -45.00
C ALA A 56 -34.96 24.76 -44.17
N SER A 57 -35.02 24.64 -42.84
CA SER A 57 -35.11 25.79 -41.93
C SER A 57 -34.70 25.38 -40.50
N GLN A 58 -34.16 26.31 -39.71
CA GLN A 58 -33.82 26.05 -38.31
C GLN A 58 -35.09 25.98 -37.44
N ARG A 59 -35.37 24.80 -36.86
CA ARG A 59 -36.59 24.52 -36.07
C ARG A 59 -36.32 23.94 -34.69
N ALA A 60 -35.05 23.85 -34.30
CA ALA A 60 -34.62 23.44 -32.97
C ALA A 60 -34.35 24.69 -32.13
N LEU A 61 -35.07 24.86 -31.01
CA LEU A 61 -34.99 26.03 -30.13
C LEU A 61 -34.77 25.57 -28.68
N ALA A 62 -33.74 26.12 -28.03
CA ALA A 62 -33.46 25.94 -26.62
C ALA A 62 -33.87 27.19 -25.84
N LEU A 63 -34.84 27.03 -24.93
CA LEU A 63 -35.30 28.05 -24.00
C LEU A 63 -34.55 27.91 -22.68
N ILE A 64 -33.70 28.88 -22.36
CA ILE A 64 -32.79 28.83 -21.21
C ILE A 64 -33.22 29.89 -20.20
N GLY A 65 -33.71 29.48 -19.04
CA GLY A 65 -34.06 30.41 -17.96
C GLY A 65 -34.53 29.66 -16.72
N PRO A 66 -34.45 30.24 -15.51
CA PRO A 66 -34.71 29.55 -14.25
C PRO A 66 -36.13 28.97 -14.15
N TYR A 67 -36.33 28.11 -13.16
CA TYR A 67 -37.68 27.68 -12.78
C TYR A 67 -38.56 28.91 -12.55
N GLY A 68 -39.82 28.82 -13.00
CA GLY A 68 -40.77 29.92 -12.85
C GLY A 68 -40.63 31.06 -13.86
N ALA A 69 -39.69 31.01 -14.83
CA ALA A 69 -39.58 32.04 -15.87
C ALA A 69 -40.67 31.94 -16.99
N GLY A 70 -41.73 31.16 -16.79
CA GLY A 70 -42.82 31.04 -17.79
C GLY A 70 -42.56 30.11 -19.00
N LYS A 71 -41.46 29.35 -19.05
CA LYS A 71 -41.12 28.44 -20.18
C LYS A 71 -42.24 27.41 -20.49
N SER A 72 -42.71 26.68 -19.49
CA SER A 72 -43.77 25.68 -19.67
C SER A 72 -45.13 26.33 -19.99
N ALA A 73 -45.38 27.55 -19.50
CA ALA A 73 -46.56 28.34 -19.88
C ALA A 73 -46.51 28.75 -21.36
N PHE A 74 -45.33 29.17 -21.82
CA PHE A 74 -45.08 29.46 -23.23
C PHE A 74 -45.26 28.21 -24.11
N ALA A 75 -44.76 27.05 -23.69
CA ALA A 75 -44.97 25.79 -24.41
C ALA A 75 -46.46 25.40 -24.53
N LEU A 76 -47.27 25.60 -23.47
CA LEU A 76 -48.74 25.47 -23.58
C LEU A 76 -49.34 26.45 -24.59
N PHE A 77 -48.95 27.71 -24.55
CA PHE A 77 -49.42 28.73 -25.48
C PHE A 77 -49.00 28.44 -26.93
N LEU A 78 -47.77 27.98 -27.14
CA LEU A 78 -47.23 27.55 -28.44
C LEU A 78 -48.01 26.36 -28.99
N GLY A 79 -48.23 25.32 -28.17
CA GLY A 79 -49.04 24.17 -28.53
C GLY A 79 -50.47 24.57 -28.93
N ALA A 80 -51.08 25.51 -28.20
CA ALA A 80 -52.41 26.04 -28.54
C ALA A 80 -52.42 26.80 -29.87
N LEU A 81 -51.41 27.64 -30.13
CA LEU A 81 -51.26 28.34 -31.42
C LEU A 81 -51.11 27.38 -32.60
N PHE A 82 -50.44 26.24 -32.38
CA PHE A 82 -50.14 25.22 -33.39
C PHE A 82 -51.19 24.10 -33.50
N ALA A 83 -52.24 24.13 -32.69
CA ALA A 83 -53.31 23.14 -32.70
C ALA A 83 -54.16 23.18 -33.99
N ALA A 84 -55.09 22.23 -34.10
CA ALA A 84 -56.09 22.16 -35.17
C ALA A 84 -56.84 23.49 -35.35
N GLN A 85 -57.19 23.84 -36.59
CA GLN A 85 -57.85 25.11 -36.90
C GLN A 85 -59.22 25.26 -36.20
N THR A 86 -59.88 24.15 -35.91
CA THR A 86 -61.17 24.07 -35.22
C THR A 86 -61.06 24.12 -33.69
N SER A 87 -59.84 24.10 -33.12
CA SER A 87 -59.63 24.09 -31.68
C SER A 87 -59.98 25.43 -31.04
N GLU A 88 -60.77 25.41 -29.97
CA GLU A 88 -61.07 26.59 -29.14
C GLU A 88 -59.78 27.20 -28.55
N ALA A 89 -58.80 26.36 -28.20
CA ALA A 89 -57.50 26.79 -27.67
C ALA A 89 -56.74 27.66 -28.68
N ARG A 90 -56.78 27.30 -29.98
CA ARG A 90 -56.12 28.07 -31.05
C ARG A 90 -56.78 29.43 -31.26
N GLN A 91 -58.10 29.50 -31.24
CA GLN A 91 -58.83 30.76 -31.41
C GLN A 91 -58.55 31.75 -30.26
N LEU A 92 -58.52 31.22 -29.03
CA LEU A 92 -58.17 31.99 -27.84
C LEU A 92 -56.73 32.49 -27.91
N ALA A 93 -55.77 31.60 -28.18
CA ALA A 93 -54.35 31.94 -28.27
C ALA A 93 -54.06 32.96 -29.39
N GLN A 94 -54.73 32.85 -30.55
CA GLN A 94 -54.61 33.83 -31.63
C GLN A 94 -55.16 35.22 -31.23
N THR A 95 -56.25 35.28 -30.45
CA THR A 95 -56.80 36.54 -29.96
C THR A 95 -55.82 37.24 -29.02
N ILE A 96 -55.19 36.47 -28.13
CA ILE A 96 -54.15 36.96 -27.22
C ILE A 96 -52.94 37.45 -28.01
N LEU A 97 -52.46 36.68 -28.98
CA LEU A 97 -51.32 37.07 -29.83
C LEU A 97 -51.62 38.35 -30.62
N ARG A 98 -52.81 38.49 -31.23
CA ARG A 98 -53.19 39.70 -31.98
C ARG A 98 -53.19 40.97 -31.13
N ARG A 99 -53.56 40.87 -29.84
CA ARG A 99 -53.52 42.01 -28.91
C ARG A 99 -52.09 42.39 -28.53
N ALA A 100 -51.19 41.41 -28.45
CA ALA A 100 -49.78 41.63 -28.08
C ALA A 100 -48.91 42.06 -29.27
N ASP A 101 -49.08 41.42 -30.42
CA ASP A 101 -48.33 41.66 -31.66
C ASP A 101 -49.19 41.24 -32.88
N ALA A 102 -49.84 42.24 -33.50
CA ALA A 102 -50.75 42.02 -34.62
C ALA A 102 -50.06 41.48 -35.88
N GLU A 103 -48.81 41.90 -36.12
CA GLU A 103 -48.04 41.50 -37.31
C GLU A 103 -47.64 40.02 -37.23
N LEU A 104 -47.10 39.60 -36.08
CA LEU A 104 -46.71 38.21 -35.85
C LEU A 104 -47.91 37.26 -35.92
N ALA A 105 -49.07 37.69 -35.42
CA ALA A 105 -50.31 36.92 -35.52
C ALA A 105 -50.74 36.70 -36.98
N GLN A 106 -50.59 37.72 -37.85
CA GLN A 106 -50.90 37.62 -39.27
C GLN A 106 -49.94 36.66 -39.98
N GLN A 107 -48.63 36.74 -39.69
CA GLN A 107 -47.63 35.84 -40.26
C GLN A 107 -47.90 34.37 -39.90
N LEU A 108 -48.25 34.09 -38.64
CA LEU A 108 -48.63 32.75 -38.21
C LEU A 108 -49.85 32.23 -38.97
N GLN A 109 -50.87 33.06 -39.14
CA GLN A 109 -52.11 32.68 -39.82
C GLN A 109 -51.88 32.36 -41.31
N GLN A 110 -50.96 33.06 -41.97
CA GLN A 110 -50.58 32.84 -43.37
C GLN A 110 -49.72 31.59 -43.59
N ARG A 111 -48.99 31.13 -42.57
CA ARG A 111 -48.07 29.98 -42.69
C ARG A 111 -48.67 28.68 -42.19
N LEU A 112 -49.60 28.73 -41.22
CA LEU A 112 -50.22 27.55 -40.63
C LEU A 112 -51.62 27.27 -41.21
N HIS A 113 -51.67 26.82 -42.46
CA HIS A 113 -52.90 26.37 -43.14
C HIS A 113 -53.04 24.85 -43.07
N SER A 114 -53.45 24.32 -41.91
CA SER A 114 -53.71 22.89 -41.73
C SER A 114 -54.94 22.65 -40.86
N PRO A 115 -55.82 21.71 -41.25
CA PRO A 115 -56.99 21.33 -40.46
C PRO A 115 -56.59 20.69 -39.12
N ARG A 116 -55.52 19.90 -39.08
CA ARG A 116 -55.05 19.17 -37.88
C ARG A 116 -53.95 19.87 -37.08
N GLY A 117 -53.26 20.87 -37.65
CA GLY A 117 -52.14 21.53 -36.99
C GLY A 117 -50.91 20.62 -36.84
N LEU A 118 -50.07 20.89 -35.84
CA LEU A 118 -48.89 20.07 -35.55
C LEU A 118 -49.24 18.96 -34.54
N LEU A 119 -48.66 17.77 -34.74
CA LEU A 119 -48.74 16.68 -33.76
C LEU A 119 -47.86 17.03 -32.55
N ARG A 120 -48.49 17.22 -31.40
CA ARG A 120 -47.80 17.67 -30.19
C ARG A 120 -47.32 16.48 -29.35
N VAL A 121 -46.01 16.39 -29.18
CA VAL A 121 -45.29 15.38 -28.39
C VAL A 121 -44.66 16.08 -27.19
N GLN A 122 -45.07 15.72 -25.98
CA GLN A 122 -44.61 16.37 -24.76
C GLN A 122 -43.83 15.38 -23.91
N ILE A 123 -42.66 15.79 -23.44
CA ILE A 123 -41.75 14.99 -22.65
C ILE A 123 -41.37 15.81 -21.42
N ASN A 124 -41.58 15.26 -20.23
CA ASN A 124 -41.16 15.89 -18.99
C ASN A 124 -39.84 15.26 -18.51
N GLY A 125 -38.93 16.06 -17.97
CA GLY A 125 -37.70 15.58 -17.37
C GLY A 125 -37.94 14.63 -16.20
N LEU A 126 -37.49 13.39 -16.36
CA LEU A 126 -37.46 12.35 -15.35
C LEU A 126 -36.04 11.76 -15.31
N PRO A 127 -35.59 11.17 -14.19
CA PRO A 127 -34.31 10.47 -14.12
C PRO A 127 -34.40 9.13 -14.86
N ASP A 128 -34.51 9.19 -16.20
CA ASP A 128 -34.62 8.07 -17.13
C ASP A 128 -33.93 8.43 -18.46
N ALA A 129 -33.77 7.45 -19.35
CA ALA A 129 -33.16 7.65 -20.67
C ALA A 129 -34.05 8.52 -21.57
N LEU A 130 -33.46 9.51 -22.26
CA LEU A 130 -34.16 10.37 -23.22
C LEU A 130 -34.74 9.56 -24.38
N SER A 131 -33.97 8.58 -24.88
CA SER A 131 -34.39 7.67 -25.95
C SER A 131 -35.70 6.94 -25.61
N ARG A 132 -35.81 6.44 -24.37
CA ARG A 132 -37.01 5.78 -23.87
C ARG A 132 -38.18 6.75 -23.70
N GLN A 133 -37.97 7.89 -23.05
CA GLN A 133 -39.03 8.86 -22.79
C GLN A 133 -39.57 9.49 -24.08
N LEU A 134 -38.73 9.69 -25.08
CA LEU A 134 -39.14 10.14 -26.41
C LEU A 134 -40.09 9.14 -27.10
N LEU A 135 -39.76 7.85 -27.07
CA LEU A 135 -40.62 6.81 -27.66
C LEU A 135 -41.98 6.71 -26.95
N LEU A 136 -41.99 6.82 -25.62
CA LEU A 136 -43.23 6.86 -24.83
C LEU A 136 -44.07 8.12 -25.13
N GLY A 137 -43.42 9.29 -25.23
CA GLY A 137 -44.07 10.54 -25.60
C GLY A 137 -44.69 10.50 -27.01
N LEU A 138 -43.98 9.90 -27.97
CA LEU A 138 -44.50 9.66 -29.32
C LEU A 138 -45.70 8.71 -29.32
N ALA A 139 -45.63 7.62 -28.54
CA ALA A 139 -46.74 6.68 -28.41
C ALA A 139 -48.00 7.38 -27.86
N ALA A 140 -47.86 8.18 -26.80
CA ALA A 140 -48.96 8.91 -26.19
C ALA A 140 -49.58 9.97 -27.14
N ALA A 141 -48.76 10.67 -27.93
CA ALA A 141 -49.25 11.66 -28.90
C ALA A 141 -50.07 11.01 -30.02
N ILE A 142 -49.63 9.85 -30.50
CA ILE A 142 -50.28 9.08 -31.56
C ILE A 142 -51.60 8.47 -31.08
N GLU A 143 -51.60 7.93 -29.86
CA GLU A 143 -52.80 7.40 -29.20
C GLU A 143 -53.86 8.49 -29.00
N ARG A 144 -53.46 9.70 -28.57
CA ARG A 144 -54.37 10.84 -28.40
C ARG A 144 -55.07 11.25 -29.69
N GLU A 145 -54.36 11.22 -30.81
CA GLU A 145 -54.89 11.56 -32.14
C GLU A 145 -55.55 10.38 -32.88
N GLN A 146 -55.77 9.25 -32.18
CA GLN A 146 -56.45 8.05 -32.68
C GLN A 146 -55.81 7.47 -33.95
N LEU A 147 -54.48 7.47 -34.00
CA LEU A 147 -53.70 6.84 -35.06
C LEU A 147 -53.59 5.31 -34.84
N PRO A 148 -53.16 4.52 -35.85
CA PRO A 148 -53.23 3.06 -35.80
C PRO A 148 -52.57 2.42 -34.55
N ASP A 149 -53.31 1.59 -33.82
CA ASP A 149 -52.86 0.86 -32.61
C ASP A 149 -51.55 0.09 -32.79
N MET A 150 -51.29 -0.41 -34.01
CA MET A 150 -50.05 -1.11 -34.34
C MET A 150 -48.82 -0.20 -34.15
N LEU A 151 -48.91 1.09 -34.48
CA LEU A 151 -47.81 2.04 -34.31
C LEU A 151 -47.55 2.32 -32.83
N VAL A 152 -48.61 2.47 -32.02
CA VAL A 152 -48.53 2.66 -30.56
C VAL A 152 -47.81 1.47 -29.91
N LYS A 153 -48.26 0.24 -30.20
CA LYS A 153 -47.63 -0.99 -29.66
C LYS A 153 -46.16 -1.12 -30.06
N ARG A 154 -45.80 -0.75 -31.30
CA ARG A 154 -44.41 -0.79 -31.78
C ARG A 154 -43.51 0.21 -31.06
N LEU A 155 -44.01 1.41 -30.75
CA LEU A 155 -43.26 2.41 -30.00
C LEU A 155 -43.08 2.01 -28.54
N GLN A 156 -44.14 1.50 -27.90
CA GLN A 156 -44.08 1.01 -26.51
C GLN A 156 -43.11 -0.19 -26.38
N ALA A 157 -43.12 -1.13 -27.34
CA ALA A 157 -42.20 -2.26 -27.33
C ALA A 157 -40.72 -1.84 -27.54
N ALA A 158 -40.50 -0.77 -28.32
CA ALA A 158 -39.16 -0.22 -28.56
C ALA A 158 -38.65 0.69 -27.42
N ALA A 159 -39.51 1.09 -26.49
CA ALA A 159 -39.18 2.01 -25.39
C ALA A 159 -38.35 1.32 -24.28
N GLN A 160 -37.13 0.93 -24.62
CA GLN A 160 -36.13 0.35 -23.74
C GLN A 160 -34.95 1.30 -23.57
N VAL A 161 -34.24 1.18 -22.45
CA VAL A 161 -33.00 1.93 -22.20
C VAL A 161 -31.94 1.49 -23.22
N GLY A 162 -31.34 2.45 -23.94
CA GLY A 162 -30.36 2.18 -25.00
C GLY A 162 -30.96 1.78 -26.34
N ALA A 163 -32.21 2.16 -26.62
CA ALA A 163 -32.84 1.91 -27.92
C ALA A 163 -31.99 2.50 -29.08
N PRO A 164 -31.77 1.75 -30.18
CA PRO A 164 -30.95 2.21 -31.30
C PRO A 164 -31.48 3.51 -31.91
N MET A 165 -30.65 4.56 -31.99
CA MET A 165 -31.05 5.90 -32.43
C MET A 165 -31.54 5.94 -33.88
N ASP A 166 -30.97 5.11 -34.74
CA ASP A 166 -31.39 4.93 -36.14
C ASP A 166 -32.85 4.45 -36.23
N GLN A 167 -33.26 3.55 -35.33
CA GLN A 167 -34.64 3.10 -35.24
C GLN A 167 -35.57 4.21 -34.74
N ILE A 168 -35.13 5.02 -33.76
CA ILE A 168 -35.91 6.15 -33.25
C ILE A 168 -36.18 7.16 -34.37
N LEU A 169 -35.14 7.57 -35.11
CA LEU A 169 -35.28 8.50 -36.23
C LEU A 169 -36.18 7.95 -37.34
N LYS A 170 -36.04 6.66 -37.66
CA LYS A 170 -36.92 5.99 -38.63
C LYS A 170 -38.38 6.05 -38.21
N ARG A 171 -38.67 5.78 -36.93
CA ARG A 171 -40.03 5.87 -36.38
C ARG A 171 -40.58 7.30 -36.45
N ILE A 172 -39.78 8.31 -36.15
CA ILE A 172 -40.19 9.72 -36.30
C ILE A 172 -40.54 10.01 -37.76
N GLY A 173 -39.73 9.55 -38.72
CA GLY A 173 -40.03 9.70 -40.15
C GLY A 173 -41.33 9.01 -40.59
N GLU A 174 -41.59 7.80 -40.09
CA GLU A 174 -42.87 7.09 -40.30
C GLU A 174 -44.05 7.93 -39.78
N ILE A 175 -43.94 8.50 -38.57
CA ILE A 175 -44.98 9.34 -37.96
C ILE A 175 -45.18 10.65 -38.72
N GLN A 176 -44.11 11.33 -39.13
CA GLN A 176 -44.20 12.54 -39.94
C GLN A 176 -44.94 12.28 -41.25
N THR A 177 -44.71 11.13 -41.89
CA THR A 177 -45.37 10.75 -43.15
C THR A 177 -46.86 10.54 -42.93
N VAL A 178 -47.23 9.70 -41.93
CA VAL A 178 -48.63 9.43 -41.57
C VAL A 178 -49.37 10.71 -41.19
N TRP A 179 -48.74 11.59 -40.40
CA TRP A 179 -49.37 12.85 -40.00
C TRP A 179 -49.60 13.80 -41.18
N ALA A 180 -48.65 13.87 -42.13
CA ALA A 180 -48.81 14.68 -43.35
C ALA A 180 -49.95 14.16 -44.24
N GLU A 181 -50.11 12.83 -44.36
CA GLU A 181 -51.20 12.22 -45.14
C GLU A 181 -52.58 12.53 -44.56
N LEU A 182 -52.68 12.71 -43.23
CA LEU A 182 -53.90 13.09 -42.52
C LEU A 182 -54.15 14.62 -42.51
N GLY A 183 -53.35 15.40 -43.25
CA GLY A 183 -53.47 16.84 -43.35
C GLY A 183 -52.80 17.63 -42.21
N GLY A 184 -51.90 17.00 -41.46
CA GLY A 184 -51.10 17.64 -40.43
C GLY A 184 -49.98 18.53 -41.00
N ALA A 185 -49.65 19.61 -40.28
CA ALA A 185 -48.66 20.61 -40.69
C ALA A 185 -47.23 20.39 -40.14
N GLY A 186 -47.02 19.37 -39.30
CA GLY A 186 -45.71 19.09 -38.70
C GLY A 186 -45.81 18.35 -37.37
N LEU A 187 -44.65 18.12 -36.74
CA LEU A 187 -44.53 17.58 -35.38
C LEU A 187 -43.90 18.65 -34.49
N LEU A 188 -44.41 18.80 -33.27
CA LEU A 188 -43.83 19.65 -32.23
C LEU A 188 -43.41 18.77 -31.05
N ILE A 189 -42.11 18.58 -30.86
CA ILE A 189 -41.55 17.89 -29.69
C ILE A 189 -41.13 18.96 -28.68
N GLU A 190 -41.76 18.92 -27.51
CA GLU A 190 -41.48 19.80 -26.37
C GLU A 190 -40.85 18.98 -25.25
N ILE A 191 -39.61 19.28 -24.88
CA ILE A 191 -38.90 18.62 -23.78
C ILE A 191 -38.75 19.62 -22.64
N ASP A 192 -39.52 19.41 -21.57
CA ASP A 192 -39.38 20.17 -20.33
C ASP A 192 -38.31 19.56 -19.44
N GLU A 193 -37.61 20.41 -18.68
CA GLU A 193 -36.53 20.02 -17.77
C GLU A 193 -35.45 19.12 -18.41
N LEU A 194 -34.94 19.49 -19.59
CA LEU A 194 -33.92 18.71 -20.32
C LEU A 194 -32.70 18.36 -19.45
N GLY A 195 -32.36 19.22 -18.48
CA GLY A 195 -31.27 19.01 -17.53
C GLY A 195 -31.32 17.67 -16.78
N LYS A 196 -32.53 17.14 -16.48
CA LYS A 196 -32.66 15.84 -15.80
C LYS A 196 -32.19 14.66 -16.65
N PHE A 197 -32.37 14.74 -17.97
CA PHE A 197 -31.86 13.73 -18.89
C PHE A 197 -30.33 13.76 -18.96
N LEU A 198 -29.74 14.96 -18.92
CA LEU A 198 -28.28 15.14 -18.91
C LEU A 198 -27.66 14.65 -17.60
N GLU A 199 -28.31 14.92 -16.47
CA GLU A 199 -27.89 14.40 -15.16
C GLU A 199 -27.97 12.87 -15.10
N TYR A 200 -29.02 12.29 -15.68
CA TYR A 200 -29.16 10.84 -15.80
C TYR A 200 -28.05 10.22 -16.67
N GLU A 201 -27.72 10.84 -17.81
CA GLU A 201 -26.63 10.38 -18.69
C GLU A 201 -25.25 10.52 -18.03
N ALA A 202 -25.02 11.57 -17.23
CA ALA A 202 -23.79 11.70 -16.46
C ALA A 202 -23.58 10.56 -15.45
N GLN A 203 -24.67 9.98 -14.93
CA GLN A 203 -24.64 8.79 -14.08
C GLN A 203 -24.56 7.48 -14.89
N HIS A 204 -24.88 7.51 -16.19
CA HIS A 204 -24.91 6.35 -17.08
C HIS A 204 -24.21 6.62 -18.43
N PRO A 205 -22.87 6.81 -18.46
CA PRO A 205 -22.14 7.29 -19.64
C PRO A 205 -22.21 6.38 -20.89
N GLN A 206 -22.69 5.14 -20.72
CA GLN A 206 -22.80 4.15 -21.79
C GLN A 206 -23.98 4.42 -22.76
N GLN A 207 -24.94 5.28 -22.39
CA GLN A 207 -26.20 5.45 -23.15
C GLN A 207 -26.11 6.45 -24.31
N ARG A 208 -25.18 7.42 -24.28
CA ARG A 208 -24.93 8.42 -25.35
C ARG A 208 -26.17 9.22 -25.82
N ASP A 209 -27.17 9.40 -24.95
CA ASP A 209 -28.45 10.01 -25.30
C ASP A 209 -28.34 11.47 -25.80
N ILE A 210 -27.28 12.23 -25.44
CA ILE A 210 -27.02 13.56 -26.00
C ILE A 210 -26.86 13.52 -27.53
N HIS A 211 -26.28 12.45 -28.07
CA HIS A 211 -26.15 12.32 -29.52
C HIS A 211 -27.53 12.23 -30.22
N LEU A 212 -28.55 11.71 -29.54
CA LEU A 212 -29.91 11.70 -30.08
C LEU A 212 -30.45 13.14 -30.26
N LEU A 213 -30.16 14.07 -29.35
CA LEU A 213 -30.55 15.48 -29.50
C LEU A 213 -29.90 16.13 -30.72
N GLN A 214 -28.64 15.78 -31.00
CA GLN A 214 -27.94 16.22 -32.19
C GLN A 214 -28.67 15.76 -33.46
N LEU A 215 -29.01 14.47 -33.52
CA LEU A 215 -29.69 13.86 -34.66
C LEU A 215 -31.12 14.42 -34.85
N LEU A 216 -31.84 14.67 -33.75
CA LEU A 216 -33.16 15.31 -33.79
C LEU A 216 -33.09 16.74 -34.32
N ALA A 217 -32.07 17.50 -33.92
CA ALA A 217 -31.86 18.87 -34.42
C ALA A 217 -31.51 18.89 -35.92
N GLU A 218 -30.69 17.94 -36.40
CA GLU A 218 -30.44 17.77 -37.85
C GLU A 218 -31.73 17.45 -38.60
N ARG A 219 -32.48 16.46 -38.10
CA ARG A 219 -33.76 16.06 -38.70
C ARG A 219 -34.78 17.19 -38.71
N ALA A 220 -34.78 18.06 -37.70
CA ALA A 220 -35.60 19.26 -37.63
C ALA A 220 -35.21 20.31 -38.69
N ALA A 221 -33.96 20.32 -39.14
CA ALA A 221 -33.48 21.23 -40.19
C ALA A 221 -33.80 20.75 -41.62
N GLU A 222 -34.04 19.45 -41.80
CA GLU A 222 -34.33 18.84 -43.10
C GLU A 222 -35.69 19.24 -43.70
N PRO A 223 -35.82 19.22 -45.04
CA PRO A 223 -37.10 19.42 -45.70
C PRO A 223 -38.03 18.22 -45.51
N HIS A 224 -39.29 18.48 -45.17
CA HIS A 224 -40.33 17.46 -45.02
C HIS A 224 -41.73 18.06 -45.20
N ARG A 225 -42.71 17.27 -45.67
CA ARG A 225 -44.11 17.73 -45.80
C ARG A 225 -44.77 18.05 -44.44
N ALA A 226 -44.34 17.34 -43.40
CA ALA A 226 -44.64 17.61 -42.00
C ALA A 226 -43.31 17.88 -41.25
N PRO A 227 -42.82 19.13 -41.22
CA PRO A 227 -41.57 19.49 -40.56
C PRO A 227 -41.56 19.16 -39.06
N LEU A 228 -40.37 18.87 -38.52
CA LEU A 228 -40.16 18.61 -37.09
C LEU A 228 -39.70 19.90 -36.39
N PHE A 229 -40.40 20.30 -35.34
CA PHE A 229 -40.02 21.35 -34.41
C PHE A 229 -39.58 20.72 -33.11
N LEU A 230 -38.45 21.18 -32.58
CA LEU A 230 -37.87 20.69 -31.34
C LEU A 230 -37.67 21.85 -30.39
N VAL A 231 -38.44 21.91 -29.30
CA VAL A 231 -38.31 22.94 -28.27
C VAL A 231 -37.85 22.29 -26.98
N VAL A 232 -36.65 22.64 -26.52
CA VAL A 232 -36.09 22.14 -25.27
C VAL A 232 -36.03 23.25 -24.22
N MET A 233 -36.37 22.94 -22.97
CA MET A 233 -36.45 23.90 -21.88
C MET A 233 -35.46 23.53 -20.76
N LEU A 234 -34.66 24.52 -20.35
CA LEU A 234 -33.61 24.37 -19.35
C LEU A 234 -33.67 25.45 -18.28
N HIS A 235 -33.22 25.12 -17.06
CA HIS A 235 -33.24 26.04 -15.92
C HIS A 235 -32.06 26.99 -15.89
N GLN A 236 -30.91 26.55 -16.36
CA GLN A 236 -29.70 27.35 -16.40
C GLN A 236 -28.98 27.09 -17.72
N ALA A 237 -28.07 27.99 -18.06
CA ALA A 237 -27.15 27.73 -19.17
C ALA A 237 -26.34 26.46 -18.85
N PHE A 238 -26.04 25.67 -19.88
CA PHE A 238 -25.38 24.38 -19.75
C PHE A 238 -24.02 24.45 -19.04
N GLU A 239 -23.32 25.58 -19.16
CA GLU A 239 -22.06 25.87 -18.45
C GLU A 239 -22.17 25.72 -16.93
N TYR A 240 -23.35 25.98 -16.35
CA TYR A 240 -23.59 25.88 -14.90
C TYR A 240 -23.95 24.46 -14.42
N TYR A 241 -24.46 23.60 -15.32
CA TYR A 241 -24.53 22.16 -15.04
C TYR A 241 -23.11 21.53 -15.03
N GLY A 242 -22.11 22.23 -15.56
CA GLY A 242 -20.73 21.78 -15.75
C GLY A 242 -19.97 21.36 -14.50
N ASN A 243 -20.38 21.79 -13.29
CA ASN A 243 -19.77 21.32 -12.05
C ASN A 243 -20.21 19.90 -11.66
N ARG A 244 -21.30 19.38 -12.26
CA ARG A 244 -21.83 18.03 -12.01
C ARG A 244 -21.68 17.09 -13.21
N LEU A 245 -21.45 17.63 -14.41
CA LEU A 245 -21.29 16.87 -15.65
C LEU A 245 -19.80 16.74 -16.02
N GLY A 246 -19.34 15.52 -16.31
CA GLY A 246 -17.96 15.26 -16.72
C GLY A 246 -17.57 16.00 -18.02
N THR A 247 -16.27 16.29 -18.19
CA THR A 247 -15.71 17.10 -19.29
C THR A 247 -16.17 16.65 -20.68
N ARG A 248 -16.21 15.33 -20.91
CA ARG A 248 -16.68 14.73 -22.18
C ARG A 248 -18.13 15.10 -22.51
N LEU A 249 -19.02 15.03 -21.53
CA LEU A 249 -20.45 15.33 -21.72
C LEU A 249 -20.67 16.82 -22.01
N ARG A 250 -19.86 17.69 -21.39
CA ARG A 250 -19.83 19.13 -21.68
C ARG A 250 -19.41 19.41 -23.12
N GLU A 251 -18.36 18.77 -23.60
CA GLU A 251 -17.88 18.92 -24.98
C GLU A 251 -18.88 18.37 -26.00
N GLU A 252 -19.49 17.21 -25.73
CA GLU A 252 -20.55 16.66 -26.58
C GLU A 252 -21.75 17.60 -26.65
N TRP A 253 -22.19 18.16 -25.52
CA TRP A 253 -23.25 19.16 -25.51
C TRP A 253 -22.88 20.43 -26.29
N GLN A 254 -21.66 20.99 -26.12
CA GLN A 254 -21.23 22.17 -26.88
C GLN A 254 -21.35 21.96 -28.39
N LYS A 255 -21.06 20.75 -28.88
CA LYS A 255 -21.26 20.38 -30.30
C LYS A 255 -22.73 20.37 -30.69
N VAL A 256 -23.61 19.89 -29.81
CA VAL A 256 -25.07 19.87 -30.03
C VAL A 256 -25.67 21.27 -29.99
N GLN A 257 -25.26 22.12 -29.05
CA GLN A 257 -25.80 23.45 -28.82
C GLN A 257 -25.75 24.34 -30.07
N GLY A 258 -24.69 24.25 -30.88
CA GLY A 258 -24.56 25.00 -32.13
C GLY A 258 -25.66 24.71 -33.17
N ARG A 259 -26.44 23.63 -32.99
CA ARG A 259 -27.56 23.24 -33.87
C ARG A 259 -28.92 23.70 -33.35
N PHE A 260 -28.97 24.32 -32.18
CA PHE A 260 -30.17 24.92 -31.61
C PHE A 260 -30.09 26.44 -31.72
N GLY A 261 -31.23 27.08 -32.02
CA GLY A 261 -31.39 28.50 -31.69
C GLY A 261 -31.44 28.59 -30.17
N THR A 262 -30.67 29.48 -29.56
CA THR A 262 -30.69 29.65 -28.09
C THR A 262 -31.35 30.96 -27.73
N LEU A 263 -32.38 30.90 -26.89
CA LEU A 263 -33.04 32.09 -26.36
C LEU A 263 -32.96 32.09 -24.83
N ALA A 264 -32.34 33.12 -24.27
CA ALA A 264 -32.41 33.40 -22.84
C ALA A 264 -33.84 33.81 -22.48
N PHE A 265 -34.57 32.90 -21.84
CA PHE A 265 -35.94 33.08 -21.37
C PHE A 265 -35.93 33.72 -19.98
N LEU A 266 -35.31 34.89 -19.89
CA LEU A 266 -35.23 35.73 -18.71
C LEU A 266 -35.91 37.06 -19.00
N GLU A 267 -36.96 37.38 -18.25
CA GLU A 267 -37.64 38.66 -18.38
C GLU A 267 -36.77 39.80 -17.84
N PRO A 268 -36.63 40.90 -18.59
CA PRO A 268 -35.96 42.11 -18.09
C PRO A 268 -36.69 42.65 -16.85
N ALA A 269 -35.95 43.19 -15.88
CA ALA A 269 -36.53 43.75 -14.65
C ALA A 269 -37.63 44.79 -14.92
N ALA A 270 -37.48 45.60 -15.98
CA ALA A 270 -38.49 46.55 -16.44
C ALA A 270 -39.86 45.90 -16.74
N GLN A 271 -39.87 44.67 -17.27
CA GLN A 271 -41.09 43.93 -17.56
C GLN A 271 -41.72 43.38 -16.27
N SER A 272 -40.91 42.84 -15.35
CA SER A 272 -41.40 42.42 -14.03
C SER A 272 -42.05 43.56 -13.24
N LEU A 273 -41.49 44.78 -13.32
CA LEU A 273 -42.09 45.97 -12.72
C LEU A 273 -43.47 46.29 -13.31
N ARG A 274 -43.63 46.17 -14.63
CA ARG A 274 -44.93 46.35 -15.31
C ARG A 274 -45.93 45.28 -14.88
N LEU A 275 -45.50 44.03 -14.68
CA LEU A 275 -46.36 42.96 -14.18
C LEU A 275 -46.88 43.28 -12.77
N VAL A 276 -46.01 43.73 -11.86
CA VAL A 276 -46.42 44.15 -10.51
C VAL A 276 -47.42 45.31 -10.57
N ALA A 277 -47.15 46.32 -11.39
CA ALA A 277 -48.03 47.47 -11.56
C ALA A 277 -49.39 47.11 -12.20
N THR A 278 -49.46 46.04 -12.98
CA THR A 278 -50.72 45.55 -13.58
C THR A 278 -51.51 44.68 -12.61
N ALA A 279 -50.82 44.02 -11.66
CA ALA A 279 -51.47 43.19 -10.64
C ALA A 279 -52.26 44.01 -9.61
N LEU A 280 -51.91 45.28 -9.41
CA LEU A 280 -52.52 46.19 -8.45
C LEU A 280 -53.52 47.12 -9.16
N GLU A 281 -54.81 46.98 -8.84
CA GLU A 281 -55.87 47.86 -9.31
C GLU A 281 -56.36 48.75 -8.17
N ARG A 282 -56.20 50.06 -8.34
CA ARG A 282 -56.62 51.07 -7.36
C ARG A 282 -57.92 51.74 -7.80
N SER A 283 -58.89 51.83 -6.90
CA SER A 283 -60.21 52.44 -7.18
C SER A 283 -60.28 53.95 -6.97
N VAL A 284 -59.28 54.56 -6.31
CA VAL A 284 -59.23 55.99 -5.94
C VAL A 284 -57.88 56.60 -6.38
N PRO A 285 -57.78 57.87 -6.81
CA PRO A 285 -56.49 58.51 -7.11
C PRO A 285 -55.61 58.69 -5.86
N LEU A 286 -54.29 58.80 -6.05
CA LEU A 286 -53.34 59.08 -4.97
C LEU A 286 -53.52 60.49 -4.42
N PRO A 287 -53.49 60.69 -3.09
CA PRO A 287 -53.43 62.03 -2.51
C PRO A 287 -52.16 62.78 -2.92
N ALA A 288 -52.25 64.10 -3.09
CA ALA A 288 -51.14 64.94 -3.55
C ALA A 288 -49.87 64.81 -2.69
N ALA A 289 -50.02 64.67 -1.37
CA ALA A 289 -48.88 64.47 -0.46
C ALA A 289 -48.14 63.15 -0.72
N VAL A 290 -48.87 62.06 -0.99
CA VAL A 290 -48.29 60.73 -1.28
C VAL A 290 -47.66 60.72 -2.67
N ALA A 291 -48.29 61.37 -3.66
CA ALA A 291 -47.72 61.55 -4.99
C ALA A 291 -46.41 62.37 -4.96
N ALA A 292 -46.35 63.41 -4.12
CA ALA A 292 -45.13 64.19 -3.93
C ALA A 292 -44.00 63.38 -3.28
N GLN A 293 -44.31 62.56 -2.26
CA GLN A 293 -43.35 61.63 -1.65
C GLN A 293 -42.81 60.61 -2.66
N LEU A 294 -43.70 60.02 -3.46
CA LEU A 294 -43.32 59.07 -4.53
C LEU A 294 -42.37 59.73 -5.53
N THR A 295 -42.70 60.94 -5.97
CA THR A 295 -41.91 61.69 -6.96
C THR A 295 -40.53 62.02 -6.40
N ALA A 296 -40.45 62.52 -5.17
CA ALA A 296 -39.17 62.84 -4.52
C ALA A 296 -38.27 61.60 -4.38
N ALA A 297 -38.81 60.46 -3.94
CA ALA A 297 -38.05 59.23 -3.82
C ALA A 297 -37.61 58.70 -5.20
N LEU A 298 -38.47 58.77 -6.21
CA LEU A 298 -38.16 58.33 -7.57
C LEU A 298 -37.10 59.22 -8.25
N ASP A 299 -37.16 60.54 -8.06
CA ASP A 299 -36.18 61.47 -8.64
C ASP A 299 -34.77 61.21 -8.07
N VAL A 300 -34.63 60.87 -6.79
CA VAL A 300 -33.34 60.44 -6.20
C VAL A 300 -32.83 59.17 -6.90
N LEU A 301 -33.69 58.18 -7.12
CA LEU A 301 -33.31 56.93 -7.81
C LEU A 301 -32.91 57.17 -9.27
N ILE A 302 -33.59 58.09 -9.98
CA ILE A 302 -33.24 58.50 -11.35
C ILE A 302 -31.88 59.20 -11.38
N GLN A 303 -31.64 60.16 -10.48
CA GLN A 303 -30.37 60.90 -10.39
C GLN A 303 -29.17 59.97 -10.13
N HIS A 304 -29.40 58.87 -9.40
CA HIS A 304 -28.38 57.86 -9.12
C HIS A 304 -28.38 56.68 -10.12
N ASN A 305 -29.07 56.80 -11.25
CA ASN A 305 -29.14 55.82 -12.35
C ASN A 305 -29.78 54.46 -11.99
N ALA A 306 -30.48 54.33 -10.86
CA ALA A 306 -30.95 53.06 -10.32
C ALA A 306 -32.10 52.38 -11.13
N LEU A 307 -32.62 53.02 -12.19
CA LEU A 307 -33.65 52.45 -13.04
C LEU A 307 -33.10 51.31 -13.93
N PRO A 308 -33.91 50.26 -14.20
CA PRO A 308 -33.51 49.20 -15.12
C PRO A 308 -33.48 49.69 -16.58
N LEU A 309 -32.65 49.04 -17.39
CA LEU A 309 -32.57 49.27 -18.84
C LEU A 309 -33.94 49.13 -19.52
N GLY A 310 -34.27 50.08 -20.39
CA GLY A 310 -35.52 50.08 -21.17
C GLY A 310 -36.75 50.60 -20.42
N LEU A 311 -36.58 51.11 -19.20
CA LEU A 311 -37.62 51.85 -18.48
C LEU A 311 -37.28 53.34 -18.45
N GLU A 312 -37.85 54.09 -19.39
CA GLU A 312 -37.70 55.55 -19.46
C GLU A 312 -38.32 56.25 -18.24
N PRO A 313 -37.79 57.41 -17.80
CA PRO A 313 -38.28 58.12 -16.60
C PRO A 313 -39.78 58.41 -16.58
N GLU A 314 -40.37 58.78 -17.72
CA GLU A 314 -41.81 59.04 -17.83
C GLU A 314 -42.65 57.76 -17.66
N ALA A 315 -42.21 56.66 -18.27
CA ALA A 315 -42.84 55.35 -18.10
C ALA A 315 -42.68 54.84 -16.67
N ALA A 316 -41.53 55.09 -16.03
CA ALA A 316 -41.28 54.75 -14.63
C ALA A 316 -42.28 55.45 -13.70
N ARG A 317 -42.52 56.75 -13.87
CA ARG A 317 -43.50 57.49 -13.05
C ARG A 317 -44.88 56.82 -13.05
N SER A 318 -45.38 56.46 -14.22
CA SER A 318 -46.68 55.76 -14.36
C SER A 318 -46.69 54.37 -13.72
N VAL A 319 -45.63 53.58 -13.88
CA VAL A 319 -45.51 52.23 -13.30
C VAL A 319 -45.46 52.29 -11.77
N PHE A 320 -44.66 53.19 -11.21
CA PHE A 320 -44.48 53.31 -9.76
C PHE A 320 -45.74 53.88 -9.08
N GLU A 321 -46.42 54.83 -9.73
CA GLU A 321 -47.69 55.36 -9.23
C GLU A 321 -48.77 54.27 -9.12
N ARG A 322 -48.84 53.36 -10.10
CA ARG A 322 -49.77 52.22 -10.07
C ARG A 322 -49.38 51.16 -9.03
N ALA A 323 -48.08 51.02 -8.74
CA ALA A 323 -47.56 50.01 -7.83
C ALA A 323 -47.59 50.39 -6.33
N TYR A 324 -48.16 51.55 -5.98
CA TYR A 324 -48.46 51.90 -4.58
C TYR A 324 -49.25 50.76 -3.89
N PRO A 325 -48.91 50.33 -2.65
CA PRO A 325 -48.07 50.99 -1.63
C PRO A 325 -46.60 50.56 -1.58
N LEU A 326 -46.05 49.95 -2.62
CA LEU A 326 -44.63 49.60 -2.64
C LEU A 326 -43.79 50.89 -2.76
N GLN A 327 -42.89 51.11 -1.79
CA GLN A 327 -41.95 52.24 -1.86
C GLN A 327 -41.04 52.09 -3.10
N PRO A 328 -40.63 53.17 -3.80
CA PRO A 328 -39.87 53.07 -5.04
C PRO A 328 -38.62 52.16 -5.00
N LEU A 329 -37.83 52.22 -3.92
CA LEU A 329 -36.70 51.32 -3.71
C LEU A 329 -37.15 49.86 -3.50
N THR A 330 -38.19 49.63 -2.71
CA THR A 330 -38.81 48.30 -2.52
C THR A 330 -39.22 47.69 -3.86
N LEU A 331 -39.89 48.47 -4.71
CA LEU A 331 -40.36 48.03 -6.02
C LEU A 331 -39.19 47.67 -6.96
N LEU A 332 -38.08 48.43 -6.93
CA LEU A 332 -36.88 48.11 -7.71
C LEU A 332 -36.16 46.85 -7.20
N ILE A 333 -36.09 46.68 -5.88
CA ILE A 333 -35.43 45.53 -5.25
C ILE A 333 -36.20 44.24 -5.54
N LEU A 334 -37.54 44.28 -5.47
CA LEU A 334 -38.39 43.09 -5.45
C LEU A 334 -38.15 42.12 -6.63
N PRO A 335 -38.15 42.53 -7.92
CA PRO A 335 -37.88 41.61 -9.03
C PRO A 335 -36.48 40.99 -8.96
N ILE A 336 -35.46 41.79 -8.64
CA ILE A 336 -34.06 41.33 -8.57
C ILE A 336 -33.88 40.37 -7.39
N LEU A 337 -34.51 40.67 -6.26
CA LEU A 337 -34.52 39.82 -5.09
C LEU A 337 -35.20 38.47 -5.38
N CYS A 338 -36.34 38.48 -6.07
CA CYS A 338 -37.00 37.25 -6.49
C CYS A 338 -36.14 36.39 -7.42
N GLN A 339 -35.28 37.02 -8.23
CA GLN A 339 -34.29 36.32 -9.07
C GLN A 339 -33.13 35.70 -8.26
N LYS A 340 -32.84 36.23 -7.07
CA LYS A 340 -31.72 35.81 -6.22
C LYS A 340 -32.14 34.79 -5.16
N VAL A 341 -33.31 34.96 -4.56
CA VAL A 341 -33.78 34.17 -3.41
C VAL A 341 -34.40 32.84 -3.86
N ALA A 342 -35.06 32.78 -5.02
CA ALA A 342 -35.75 31.56 -5.49
C ALA A 342 -36.14 31.62 -6.99
N GLN A 343 -37.27 31.00 -7.38
CA GLN A 343 -37.76 30.79 -8.74
C GLN A 343 -38.37 32.06 -9.37
N ASN A 344 -37.56 33.08 -9.71
CA ASN A 344 -37.92 34.31 -10.44
C ASN A 344 -39.39 34.75 -10.25
N GLU A 345 -40.25 34.50 -11.24
CA GLU A 345 -41.61 35.03 -11.27
C GLU A 345 -42.55 34.29 -10.31
N ARG A 346 -42.33 32.99 -10.06
CA ARG A 346 -43.13 32.24 -9.07
C ARG A 346 -42.97 32.83 -7.69
N THR A 347 -41.75 33.22 -7.33
CA THR A 347 -41.44 33.89 -6.07
C THR A 347 -42.10 35.26 -5.98
N LEU A 348 -42.03 36.04 -7.06
CA LEU A 348 -42.69 37.34 -7.18
C LEU A 348 -44.21 37.20 -6.97
N PHE A 349 -44.85 36.28 -7.70
CA PHE A 349 -46.30 36.06 -7.59
C PHE A 349 -46.71 35.48 -6.24
N SER A 350 -45.88 34.62 -5.65
CA SER A 350 -46.11 34.12 -4.29
C SER A 350 -46.16 35.27 -3.29
N TYR A 351 -45.23 36.22 -3.37
CA TYR A 351 -45.25 37.42 -2.53
C TYR A 351 -46.50 38.28 -2.75
N LEU A 352 -46.87 38.54 -4.01
CA LEU A 352 -48.07 39.35 -4.34
C LEU A 352 -49.37 38.70 -3.84
N ALA A 353 -49.45 37.37 -3.84
CA ALA A 353 -50.62 36.62 -3.42
C ALA A 353 -50.60 36.19 -1.94
N SER A 354 -49.48 36.35 -1.22
CA SER A 354 -49.30 35.82 0.13
C SER A 354 -50.11 36.59 1.18
N THR A 355 -50.77 35.82 2.05
CA THR A 355 -51.45 36.29 3.27
C THR A 355 -50.60 36.05 4.52
N GLU A 356 -49.37 35.56 4.38
CA GLU A 356 -48.42 35.36 5.48
C GLU A 356 -47.89 36.70 5.99
N ALA A 357 -47.21 36.67 7.14
CA ALA A 357 -46.58 37.86 7.70
C ALA A 357 -45.63 38.52 6.68
N TYR A 358 -45.75 39.84 6.54
CA TYR A 358 -45.05 40.69 5.56
C TYR A 358 -45.39 40.41 4.09
N GLY A 359 -46.36 39.54 3.79
CA GLY A 359 -46.89 39.33 2.44
C GLY A 359 -47.79 40.48 1.97
N LEU A 360 -47.85 40.73 0.66
CA LEU A 360 -48.54 41.92 0.14
C LEU A 360 -50.03 41.98 0.53
N ARG A 361 -50.76 40.86 0.54
CA ARG A 361 -52.19 40.88 0.92
C ARG A 361 -52.38 41.21 2.39
N GLN A 362 -51.52 40.67 3.25
CA GLN A 362 -51.56 40.95 4.68
C GLN A 362 -51.23 42.42 4.94
N ARG A 363 -50.20 42.97 4.28
CA ARG A 363 -49.85 44.39 4.40
C ARG A 363 -50.93 45.32 3.87
N LEU A 364 -51.61 44.98 2.78
CA LEU A 364 -52.78 45.74 2.33
C LEU A 364 -53.93 45.75 3.36
N ALA A 365 -54.06 44.70 4.19
CA ALA A 365 -55.06 44.67 5.25
C ALA A 365 -54.67 45.56 6.46
N ASP A 366 -53.37 45.70 6.74
CA ASP A 366 -52.85 46.40 7.92
C ASP A 366 -52.56 47.90 7.66
N LEU A 367 -52.20 48.25 6.43
CA LEU A 367 -51.76 49.60 6.07
C LEU A 367 -52.92 50.52 5.71
N VAL A 368 -52.75 51.82 5.94
CA VAL A 368 -53.68 52.88 5.52
C VAL A 368 -53.06 53.80 4.47
N MET A 369 -53.88 54.64 3.82
CA MET A 369 -53.40 55.56 2.78
C MET A 369 -52.34 56.52 3.33
N GLY A 370 -51.17 56.54 2.69
CA GLY A 370 -49.98 57.27 3.12
C GLY A 370 -48.87 56.39 3.70
N ASP A 371 -49.19 55.16 4.09
CA ASP A 371 -48.19 54.18 4.50
C ASP A 371 -47.49 53.55 3.30
N TRP A 372 -46.30 53.00 3.56
CA TRP A 372 -45.40 52.43 2.56
C TRP A 372 -44.88 51.07 3.01
N ILE A 373 -44.78 50.13 2.07
CA ILE A 373 -44.05 48.89 2.26
C ILE A 373 -42.57 49.16 1.98
N GLY A 374 -41.76 49.18 3.04
CA GLY A 374 -40.32 49.45 2.97
C GLY A 374 -39.48 48.23 2.56
N PRO A 375 -38.21 48.42 2.16
CA PRO A 375 -37.34 47.32 1.75
C PRO A 375 -37.13 46.26 2.84
N TRP A 376 -37.01 46.69 4.09
CA TRP A 376 -36.81 45.79 5.23
C TRP A 376 -37.97 44.79 5.42
N GLU A 377 -39.18 45.10 4.96
CA GLU A 377 -40.31 44.15 5.00
C GLU A 377 -40.13 43.01 3.99
N LEU A 378 -39.49 43.27 2.85
CA LEU A 378 -39.10 42.20 1.93
C LEU A 378 -38.10 41.26 2.60
N TYR A 379 -37.16 41.80 3.38
CA TYR A 379 -36.20 40.99 4.13
C TYR A 379 -36.94 40.05 5.09
N GLU A 380 -37.86 40.57 5.91
CA GLU A 380 -38.67 39.75 6.83
C GLU A 380 -39.47 38.67 6.11
N TYR A 381 -40.14 39.03 5.01
CA TYR A 381 -40.93 38.08 4.24
C TYR A 381 -40.08 36.91 3.72
N PHE A 382 -38.93 37.20 3.11
CA PHE A 382 -38.08 36.17 2.51
C PHE A 382 -37.31 35.35 3.56
N ILE A 383 -36.98 35.93 4.72
CA ILE A 383 -36.42 35.18 5.86
C ILE A 383 -37.42 34.19 6.43
N LEU A 384 -38.60 34.68 6.80
CA LEU A 384 -39.57 33.88 7.56
C LEU A 384 -40.19 32.77 6.70
N ASN A 385 -40.34 33.02 5.39
CA ASN A 385 -41.08 32.13 4.51
C ASN A 385 -40.21 31.33 3.52
N GLN A 386 -38.90 31.62 3.36
CA GLN A 386 -38.05 30.98 2.33
C GLN A 386 -36.58 30.70 2.75
N ALA A 387 -36.32 30.39 4.03
CA ALA A 387 -34.95 30.10 4.51
C ALA A 387 -34.21 28.98 3.72
N ASP A 388 -34.94 27.98 3.21
CA ASP A 388 -34.38 26.86 2.42
C ASP A 388 -34.35 27.11 0.89
N GLY A 389 -34.76 28.30 0.43
CA GLY A 389 -35.01 28.59 -1.00
C GLY A 389 -33.79 28.99 -1.82
N PHE A 390 -32.66 29.33 -1.18
CA PHE A 390 -31.49 29.90 -1.86
C PHE A 390 -30.77 28.86 -2.73
N SER A 391 -30.77 29.07 -4.05
CA SER A 391 -30.05 28.20 -4.99
C SER A 391 -28.56 28.54 -5.16
N ASP A 392 -28.13 29.73 -4.71
CA ASP A 392 -26.76 30.22 -4.85
C ASP A 392 -26.05 30.33 -3.49
N PRO A 393 -24.92 29.63 -3.28
CA PRO A 393 -24.17 29.68 -2.02
C PRO A 393 -23.64 31.07 -1.65
N ILE A 394 -23.34 31.95 -2.62
CA ILE A 394 -22.89 33.33 -2.34
C ILE A 394 -24.04 34.15 -1.75
N THR A 395 -25.23 34.03 -2.35
CA THR A 395 -26.44 34.69 -1.88
C THR A 395 -26.82 34.20 -0.49
N TYR A 396 -26.71 32.89 -0.22
CA TYR A 396 -26.90 32.33 1.12
C TYR A 396 -25.87 32.88 2.13
N HIS A 397 -24.58 32.93 1.76
CA HIS A 397 -23.53 33.49 2.63
C HIS A 397 -23.80 34.96 3.00
N ARG A 398 -24.13 35.79 2.00
CA ARG A 398 -24.50 37.21 2.23
C ARG A 398 -25.73 37.35 3.11
N TRP A 399 -26.66 36.41 3.02
CA TRP A 399 -27.83 36.41 3.89
C TRP A 399 -27.46 36.08 5.34
N VAL A 400 -26.65 35.04 5.56
CA VAL A 400 -26.09 34.68 6.86
C VAL A 400 -25.27 35.85 7.45
N GLU A 401 -24.54 36.60 6.62
CA GLU A 401 -23.86 37.84 7.03
C GLU A 401 -24.80 38.82 7.74
N VAL A 402 -25.98 39.08 7.16
CA VAL A 402 -26.97 39.99 7.76
C VAL A 402 -27.55 39.41 9.04
N VAL A 403 -27.83 38.10 9.08
CA VAL A 403 -28.38 37.43 10.29
C VAL A 403 -27.38 37.53 11.44
N THR A 404 -26.13 37.17 11.21
CA THR A 404 -25.07 37.27 12.24
C THR A 404 -24.82 38.71 12.65
N ALA A 405 -24.88 39.67 11.73
CA ALA A 405 -24.78 41.10 12.06
C ALA A 405 -25.96 41.57 12.92
N LEU A 406 -27.18 41.10 12.65
CA LEU A 406 -28.37 41.39 13.47
C LEU A 406 -28.29 40.77 14.87
N GLU A 407 -27.73 39.56 15.00
CA GLU A 407 -27.50 38.91 16.30
C GLU A 407 -26.44 39.64 17.13
N ARG A 408 -25.39 40.15 16.48
CA ARG A 408 -24.32 40.94 17.13
C ARG A 408 -24.78 42.35 17.49
N PHE A 409 -25.74 42.91 16.74
CA PHE A 409 -26.30 44.23 17.00
C PHE A 409 -27.32 44.16 18.16
N ALA A 410 -26.82 44.16 19.39
CA ALA A 410 -27.61 44.16 20.60
C ALA A 410 -28.01 45.60 21.03
N PRO A 411 -29.16 45.77 21.71
CA PRO A 411 -29.54 47.06 22.27
C PRO A 411 -28.54 47.49 23.35
N SER A 412 -28.16 48.76 23.35
CA SER A 412 -27.39 49.36 24.44
C SER A 412 -28.34 49.95 25.49
N ASP A 413 -27.91 50.03 26.76
CA ASP A 413 -28.71 50.59 27.85
C ASP A 413 -29.12 52.07 27.65
N ALA A 414 -28.55 52.75 26.64
CA ALA A 414 -28.76 54.17 26.33
C ALA A 414 -29.56 54.44 25.04
N THR A 415 -29.99 53.41 24.31
CA THR A 415 -30.70 53.54 23.02
C THR A 415 -32.22 53.46 23.21
N ASP A 416 -32.97 54.39 22.61
CA ASP A 416 -34.43 54.31 22.50
C ASP A 416 -34.84 53.07 21.68
N ASP A 417 -35.82 52.29 22.17
CA ASP A 417 -36.37 51.11 21.50
C ASP A 417 -36.82 51.42 20.06
N ALA A 418 -37.39 52.61 19.82
CA ALA A 418 -37.83 53.03 18.51
C ALA A 418 -36.66 53.31 17.55
N GLU A 419 -35.58 53.89 18.06
CA GLU A 419 -34.37 54.19 17.29
C GLU A 419 -33.57 52.91 17.01
N PHE A 420 -33.48 52.01 17.99
CA PHE A 420 -32.89 50.69 17.83
C PHE A 420 -33.58 49.87 16.73
N GLU A 421 -34.91 49.86 16.71
CA GLU A 421 -35.67 49.16 15.68
C GLU A 421 -35.49 49.81 14.29
N GLN A 422 -35.40 51.14 14.21
CA GLN A 422 -35.04 51.84 12.97
C GLN A 422 -33.64 51.45 12.46
N ALA A 423 -32.65 51.33 13.35
CA ALA A 423 -31.30 50.89 13.00
C ALA A 423 -31.30 49.44 12.47
N ARG A 424 -32.10 48.54 13.06
CA ARG A 424 -32.28 47.17 12.54
C ARG A 424 -32.94 47.16 11.16
N ARG A 425 -33.96 47.99 10.92
CA ARG A 425 -34.58 48.13 9.59
C ARG A 425 -33.59 48.66 8.55
N LEU A 426 -32.73 49.59 8.93
CA LEU A 426 -31.65 50.10 8.08
C LEU A 426 -30.64 48.99 7.76
N LEU A 427 -30.18 48.23 8.76
CA LEU A 427 -29.26 47.10 8.56
C LEU A 427 -29.83 46.05 7.61
N LYS A 428 -31.11 45.70 7.76
CA LYS A 428 -31.83 44.78 6.84
C LYS A 428 -31.87 45.35 5.41
N THR A 429 -32.09 46.65 5.26
CA THR A 429 -32.10 47.33 3.95
C THR A 429 -30.72 47.34 3.30
N ILE A 430 -29.67 47.64 4.07
CA ILE A 430 -28.27 47.57 3.61
C ILE A 430 -27.94 46.12 3.18
N GLY A 431 -28.32 45.15 4.00
CA GLY A 431 -28.18 43.72 3.72
C GLY A 431 -28.83 43.30 2.40
N LEU A 432 -30.08 43.73 2.15
CA LEU A 432 -30.76 43.46 0.87
C LEU A 432 -30.05 44.09 -0.33
N LEU A 433 -29.62 45.35 -0.21
CA LEU A 433 -28.87 46.04 -1.26
C LEU A 433 -27.52 45.36 -1.52
N ASN A 434 -26.85 44.89 -0.48
CA ASN A 434 -25.64 44.08 -0.60
C ASN A 434 -25.92 42.72 -1.22
N LEU A 435 -27.06 42.09 -0.92
CA LEU A 435 -27.46 40.79 -1.48
C LEU A 435 -27.68 40.86 -3.00
N ILE A 436 -28.45 41.83 -3.48
CA ILE A 436 -28.74 42.00 -4.92
C ILE A 436 -27.49 42.46 -5.71
N GLY A 437 -26.54 43.11 -5.02
CA GLY A 437 -25.33 43.68 -5.61
C GLY A 437 -25.57 45.02 -6.29
N ALA A 438 -24.52 45.84 -6.41
CA ALA A 438 -24.59 47.17 -7.03
C ALA A 438 -24.91 47.07 -8.53
N GLN A 439 -26.19 47.17 -8.90
CA GLN A 439 -26.64 47.20 -10.29
C GLN A 439 -26.99 48.62 -10.68
N ARG A 440 -26.21 49.22 -11.60
CA ARG A 440 -26.49 50.56 -12.19
C ARG A 440 -26.85 51.64 -11.15
N GLY A 441 -26.21 51.64 -9.98
CA GLY A 441 -26.46 52.64 -8.93
C GLY A 441 -27.49 52.27 -7.87
N LEU A 442 -28.17 51.12 -8.01
CA LEU A 442 -28.93 50.48 -6.94
C LEU A 442 -27.96 49.85 -5.91
N LYS A 443 -27.40 50.69 -5.04
CA LYS A 443 -26.44 50.32 -3.99
C LYS A 443 -26.80 51.00 -2.67
N ALA A 444 -26.25 50.52 -1.56
CA ALA A 444 -26.42 51.11 -0.23
C ALA A 444 -25.62 52.42 -0.09
N SER A 445 -25.92 53.43 -0.90
CA SER A 445 -25.35 54.77 -0.78
C SER A 445 -26.21 55.62 0.15
N ARG A 446 -25.58 56.63 0.77
CA ARG A 446 -26.27 57.54 1.67
C ARG A 446 -27.53 58.19 1.06
N PRO A 447 -27.51 58.73 -0.19
CA PRO A 447 -28.72 59.31 -0.79
C PRO A 447 -29.86 58.31 -1.02
N VAL A 448 -29.54 57.06 -1.40
CA VAL A 448 -30.55 56.01 -1.61
C VAL A 448 -31.18 55.61 -0.27
N LEU A 449 -30.39 55.48 0.80
CA LEU A 449 -30.90 55.16 2.14
C LEU A 449 -31.73 56.32 2.72
N GLU A 450 -31.30 57.57 2.51
CA GLU A 450 -32.03 58.78 2.90
C GLU A 450 -33.40 58.90 2.22
N SER A 451 -33.57 58.35 1.01
CA SER A 451 -34.87 58.30 0.32
C SER A 451 -35.93 57.43 1.02
N VAL A 452 -35.52 56.56 1.95
CA VAL A 452 -36.40 55.67 2.72
C VAL A 452 -36.47 56.08 4.18
N PHE A 453 -35.33 56.38 4.81
CA PHE A 453 -35.23 56.64 6.26
C PHE A 453 -35.17 58.14 6.61
N GLY A 454 -35.12 59.02 5.61
CA GLY A 454 -35.13 60.47 5.81
C GLY A 454 -33.92 60.99 6.59
N ALA A 455 -34.11 62.07 7.37
CA ALA A 455 -33.03 62.75 8.08
C ALA A 455 -32.34 61.91 9.17
N ALA A 456 -33.01 60.87 9.70
CA ALA A 456 -32.46 60.00 10.73
C ALA A 456 -31.33 59.09 10.20
N THR A 457 -31.21 58.90 8.88
CA THR A 457 -30.25 57.98 8.24
C THR A 457 -28.82 58.18 8.72
N ALA A 458 -28.38 59.44 8.90
CA ALA A 458 -27.01 59.75 9.32
C ALA A 458 -26.69 59.21 10.73
N THR A 459 -27.62 59.37 11.66
CA THR A 459 -27.49 58.89 13.05
C THR A 459 -27.50 57.37 13.10
N LEU A 460 -28.41 56.74 12.35
CA LEU A 460 -28.54 55.27 12.29
C LEU A 460 -27.29 54.61 11.67
N LEU A 461 -26.71 55.20 10.62
CA LEU A 461 -25.46 54.71 10.02
C LEU A 461 -24.30 54.78 11.01
N ALA A 462 -24.16 55.88 11.75
CA ALA A 462 -23.12 56.05 12.75
C ALA A 462 -23.22 55.00 13.88
N GLN A 463 -24.45 54.65 14.30
CA GLN A 463 -24.69 53.59 15.30
C GLN A 463 -24.26 52.21 14.78
N LEU A 464 -24.62 51.85 13.54
CA LEU A 464 -24.27 50.57 12.93
C LEU A 464 -22.75 50.45 12.68
N GLU A 465 -22.08 51.55 12.31
CA GLU A 465 -20.63 51.59 12.15
C GLU A 465 -19.91 51.44 13.51
N ALA A 466 -20.38 52.13 14.55
CA ALA A 466 -19.83 52.01 15.90
C ALA A 466 -19.94 50.58 16.46
N ALA A 467 -21.02 49.87 16.14
CA ALA A 467 -21.20 48.46 16.49
C ALA A 467 -20.39 47.49 15.62
N SER A 468 -19.63 47.98 14.63
CA SER A 468 -18.82 47.17 13.70
C SER A 468 -19.63 46.08 12.99
N VAL A 469 -20.89 46.38 12.66
CA VAL A 469 -21.79 45.51 11.89
C VAL A 469 -21.92 45.94 10.43
N ILE A 470 -21.57 47.19 10.11
CA ILE A 470 -21.40 47.68 8.74
C ILE A 470 -20.06 48.41 8.57
N GLN A 471 -19.60 48.52 7.33
CA GLN A 471 -18.41 49.28 6.95
C GLN A 471 -18.69 50.10 5.67
N PHE A 472 -18.24 51.35 5.63
CA PHE A 472 -18.28 52.16 4.42
C PHE A 472 -17.08 51.90 3.50
N ARG A 473 -17.35 51.49 2.26
CA ARG A 473 -16.31 51.27 1.23
C ARG A 473 -16.11 52.55 0.41
N GLN A 474 -15.01 53.26 0.65
CA GLN A 474 -14.71 54.55 0.01
C GLN A 474 -14.67 54.48 -1.52
N PHE A 475 -14.05 53.45 -2.10
CA PHE A 475 -13.95 53.33 -3.57
C PHE A 475 -15.31 53.08 -4.24
N ALA A 476 -16.15 52.23 -3.62
CA ALA A 476 -17.46 51.87 -4.15
C ALA A 476 -18.57 52.84 -3.74
N GLN A 477 -18.33 53.74 -2.77
CA GLN A 477 -19.31 54.68 -2.21
C GLN A 477 -20.60 53.96 -1.76
N GLU A 478 -20.44 52.90 -0.98
CA GLU A 478 -21.53 52.09 -0.44
C GLU A 478 -21.23 51.57 0.96
N TYR A 479 -22.28 51.34 1.75
CA TYR A 479 -22.22 50.62 3.01
C TYR A 479 -22.37 49.11 2.77
N ARG A 480 -21.55 48.32 3.47
CA ARG A 480 -21.57 46.86 3.43
C ARG A 480 -21.76 46.28 4.83
N VAL A 481 -22.56 45.22 4.95
CA VAL A 481 -22.58 44.39 6.17
C VAL A 481 -21.22 43.72 6.34
N TRP A 482 -20.73 43.67 7.58
CA TRP A 482 -19.37 43.25 7.92
C TRP A 482 -19.37 42.09 8.91
N GLN A 483 -18.87 40.93 8.48
CA GLN A 483 -18.66 39.74 9.33
C GLN A 483 -17.21 39.56 9.82
N GLY A 484 -16.23 40.30 9.28
CA GLY A 484 -14.84 40.27 9.76
C GLY A 484 -13.81 39.47 8.95
N SER A 485 -14.09 39.13 7.68
CA SER A 485 -13.14 38.40 6.81
C SER A 485 -13.09 38.99 5.40
N ASP A 486 -11.87 39.27 4.90
CA ASP A 486 -11.58 39.73 3.53
C ASP A 486 -10.91 38.62 2.68
N PHE A 487 -10.77 37.39 3.21
CA PHE A 487 -10.03 36.30 2.56
C PHE A 487 -10.88 35.56 1.50
N ASP A 488 -10.45 35.59 0.23
CA ASP A 488 -11.12 34.87 -0.86
C ASP A 488 -10.73 33.37 -0.90
N MET A 489 -11.48 32.56 -0.13
CA MET A 489 -11.33 31.09 -0.10
C MET A 489 -11.44 30.43 -1.48
N ARG A 490 -12.30 30.93 -2.38
CA ARG A 490 -12.53 30.31 -3.69
C ARG A 490 -11.37 30.58 -4.64
N GLY A 491 -10.90 31.82 -4.69
CA GLY A 491 -9.71 32.20 -5.46
C GLY A 491 -8.49 31.39 -5.01
N ALA A 492 -8.30 31.26 -3.69
CA ALA A 492 -7.22 30.47 -3.12
C ALA A 492 -7.28 28.99 -3.52
N LEU A 493 -8.48 28.36 -3.48
CA LEU A 493 -8.67 26.98 -3.92
C LEU A 493 -8.39 26.78 -5.42
N GLN A 494 -8.88 27.69 -6.27
CA GLN A 494 -8.62 27.61 -7.72
C GLN A 494 -7.13 27.70 -8.05
N GLN A 495 -6.39 28.56 -7.34
CA GLN A 495 -4.95 28.66 -7.47
C GLN A 495 -4.25 27.35 -7.05
N ALA A 496 -4.62 26.80 -5.89
CA ALA A 496 -4.04 25.54 -5.40
C ALA A 496 -4.31 24.35 -6.34
N LEU A 497 -5.51 24.28 -6.95
CA LEU A 497 -5.85 23.25 -7.94
C LEU A 497 -5.00 23.35 -9.21
N ALA A 498 -4.71 24.57 -9.68
CA ALA A 498 -3.87 24.79 -10.87
C ALA A 498 -2.42 24.30 -10.65
N GLU A 499 -1.93 24.34 -9.41
CA GLU A 499 -0.58 23.87 -9.04
C GLU A 499 -0.47 22.33 -8.95
N GLN A 500 -1.60 21.60 -8.83
CA GLN A 500 -1.64 20.16 -8.57
C GLN A 500 -1.80 19.26 -9.81
N VAL A 501 -1.83 19.83 -11.02
CA VAL A 501 -2.13 19.13 -12.28
C VAL A 501 -1.12 18.00 -12.63
N SER A 502 0.07 17.98 -12.01
CA SER A 502 1.15 17.04 -12.34
C SER A 502 1.25 15.78 -11.45
N LEU A 503 0.42 15.64 -10.40
CA LEU A 503 0.53 14.50 -9.48
C LEU A 503 -0.17 13.23 -10.01
N SER A 504 0.49 12.08 -9.85
CA SER A 504 -0.11 10.79 -10.18
C SER A 504 -1.18 10.40 -9.15
N LEU A 505 -2.40 10.18 -9.62
CA LEU A 505 -3.53 9.75 -8.77
C LEU A 505 -3.25 8.44 -8.05
N ALA A 506 -2.60 7.47 -8.72
CA ALA A 506 -2.28 6.19 -8.11
C ALA A 506 -1.27 6.32 -6.95
N ASP A 507 -0.26 7.19 -7.06
CA ASP A 507 0.69 7.41 -5.96
C ASP A 507 0.03 8.10 -4.79
N THR A 508 -0.75 9.15 -5.09
CA THR A 508 -1.53 9.88 -4.10
C THR A 508 -2.40 8.93 -3.28
N LEU A 509 -3.18 8.07 -3.95
CA LEU A 509 -4.07 7.13 -3.27
C LEU A 509 -3.30 6.06 -2.49
N ASN A 510 -2.20 5.55 -3.02
CA ASN A 510 -1.36 4.59 -2.30
C ASN A 510 -0.68 5.22 -1.07
N ALA A 511 -0.28 6.49 -1.14
CA ALA A 511 0.28 7.23 -0.01
C ALA A 511 -0.77 7.56 1.06
N LEU A 512 -2.01 7.86 0.65
CA LEU A 512 -3.14 8.09 1.56
C LEU A 512 -3.65 6.79 2.20
N ALA A 513 -3.48 5.65 1.53
CA ALA A 513 -3.97 4.33 1.93
C ALA A 513 -5.45 4.34 2.43
N PRO A 514 -6.39 4.86 1.63
CA PRO A 514 -7.75 5.15 2.08
C PRO A 514 -8.61 3.90 2.34
N LEU A 515 -8.24 2.75 1.76
CA LEU A 515 -8.98 1.49 1.87
C LEU A 515 -8.27 0.51 2.81
N ARG A 516 -9.05 -0.10 3.71
CA ARG A 516 -8.54 -1.10 4.65
C ARG A 516 -8.37 -2.47 3.98
N PRO A 517 -7.44 -3.32 4.46
CA PRO A 517 -7.31 -4.70 4.00
C PRO A 517 -8.63 -5.48 4.11
N ILE A 518 -8.96 -6.24 3.07
CA ILE A 518 -10.20 -7.02 2.96
C ILE A 518 -9.92 -8.48 3.34
N VAL A 519 -10.64 -9.00 4.32
CA VAL A 519 -10.47 -10.38 4.79
C VAL A 519 -11.25 -11.36 3.92
N ALA A 520 -10.57 -12.40 3.42
CA ALA A 520 -11.20 -13.58 2.82
C ALA A 520 -11.76 -14.48 3.94
N ARG A 521 -12.95 -14.12 4.45
CA ARG A 521 -13.55 -14.67 5.68
C ARG A 521 -13.62 -16.20 5.72
N ARG A 522 -14.22 -16.84 4.71
CA ARG A 522 -14.37 -18.32 4.70
C ARG A 522 -13.01 -19.01 4.75
N ALA A 523 -12.11 -18.67 3.84
CA ALA A 523 -10.76 -19.24 3.79
C ALA A 523 -9.99 -19.02 5.11
N SER A 524 -10.16 -17.83 5.73
CA SER A 524 -9.52 -17.51 7.01
C SER A 524 -10.07 -18.33 8.18
N ILE A 525 -11.39 -18.54 8.26
CA ILE A 525 -12.04 -19.33 9.31
C ILE A 525 -11.72 -20.83 9.16
N GLU A 526 -11.75 -21.35 7.93
CA GLU A 526 -11.51 -22.77 7.66
C GLU A 526 -10.06 -23.18 7.95
N THR A 527 -9.09 -22.37 7.51
CA THR A 527 -7.65 -22.63 7.72
C THR A 527 -7.12 -22.09 9.04
N GLY A 528 -7.82 -21.16 9.68
CA GLY A 528 -7.33 -20.41 10.85
C GLY A 528 -6.19 -19.42 10.54
N THR A 529 -5.83 -19.24 9.26
CA THR A 529 -4.84 -18.27 8.81
C THR A 529 -5.53 -17.01 8.30
N LEU A 530 -5.24 -15.84 8.87
CA LEU A 530 -5.83 -14.59 8.38
C LEU A 530 -5.37 -14.32 6.93
N ARG A 531 -6.27 -14.51 5.97
CA ARG A 531 -6.07 -14.25 4.54
C ARG A 531 -6.67 -12.89 4.20
N THR A 532 -5.82 -11.95 3.81
CA THR A 532 -6.20 -10.57 3.50
C THR A 532 -5.72 -10.17 2.13
N TYR A 533 -6.56 -9.43 1.41
CA TYR A 533 -6.19 -8.69 0.21
C TYR A 533 -5.98 -7.24 0.59
N THR A 534 -4.78 -6.72 0.37
CA THR A 534 -4.49 -5.30 0.59
C THR A 534 -4.84 -4.52 -0.67
N PRO A 535 -5.79 -3.57 -0.62
CA PRO A 535 -6.06 -2.66 -1.71
C PRO A 535 -4.83 -1.86 -2.11
N ALA A 536 -4.57 -1.76 -3.40
CA ALA A 536 -3.56 -0.88 -3.97
C ALA A 536 -4.05 -0.34 -5.30
N PHE A 537 -3.62 0.86 -5.66
CA PHE A 537 -4.00 1.53 -6.89
C PHE A 537 -2.87 1.46 -7.92
N THR A 538 -3.21 1.27 -9.18
CA THR A 538 -2.26 1.29 -10.30
C THR A 538 -2.90 1.93 -11.52
N ALA A 539 -2.09 2.26 -12.52
CA ALA A 539 -2.51 2.86 -13.78
C ALA A 539 -1.58 2.36 -14.90
N ARG A 540 -1.85 2.78 -16.15
CA ARG A 540 -1.12 2.33 -17.35
C ARG A 540 0.40 2.51 -17.23
N ASP A 541 0.87 3.61 -16.67
CA ASP A 541 2.29 3.95 -16.51
C ASP A 541 3.03 3.07 -15.49
N ARG A 542 2.29 2.31 -14.67
CA ARG A 542 2.81 1.42 -13.62
C ARG A 542 2.37 -0.02 -13.78
N TRP A 543 1.93 -0.37 -14.98
CA TRP A 543 1.51 -1.72 -15.32
C TRP A 543 2.60 -2.46 -16.10
N PRO A 544 2.94 -3.72 -15.75
CA PRO A 544 2.44 -4.49 -14.61
C PRO A 544 3.05 -4.01 -13.27
N PRO A 545 2.34 -4.19 -12.14
CA PRO A 545 2.85 -3.83 -10.83
C PRO A 545 4.08 -4.68 -10.48
N ALA A 546 5.00 -4.11 -9.69
CA ALA A 546 6.18 -4.81 -9.22
C ALA A 546 5.80 -6.08 -8.41
N PRO A 547 6.54 -7.19 -8.58
CA PRO A 547 6.26 -8.43 -7.86
C PRO A 547 6.38 -8.23 -6.35
N LEU A 548 5.43 -8.82 -5.61
CA LEU A 548 5.33 -8.65 -4.16
C LEU A 548 6.29 -9.58 -3.41
N PRO A 549 6.65 -9.22 -2.16
CA PRO A 549 7.22 -10.16 -1.20
C PRO A 549 6.35 -11.41 -1.07
N VAL A 550 6.99 -12.55 -0.80
CA VAL A 550 6.33 -13.85 -0.70
C VAL A 550 5.26 -13.82 0.41
N GLY A 551 4.00 -14.13 0.06
CA GLY A 551 2.92 -14.38 1.03
C GLY A 551 1.85 -13.28 1.16
N GLU A 552 1.96 -12.16 0.43
CA GLU A 552 0.93 -11.12 0.38
C GLU A 552 0.13 -11.19 -0.94
N ALA A 553 -1.20 -11.19 -0.83
CA ALA A 553 -2.10 -11.04 -1.97
C ALA A 553 -2.57 -9.58 -2.05
N ARG A 554 -2.51 -8.95 -3.22
CA ARG A 554 -3.04 -7.61 -3.43
C ARG A 554 -4.31 -7.63 -4.27
N LEU A 555 -5.14 -6.64 -3.97
CA LEU A 555 -6.26 -6.24 -4.80
C LEU A 555 -5.87 -4.94 -5.50
N TRP A 556 -5.58 -5.03 -6.80
CA TRP A 556 -5.22 -3.89 -7.63
C TRP A 556 -6.46 -3.22 -8.20
N PHE A 557 -6.72 -1.98 -7.80
CA PHE A 557 -7.64 -1.08 -8.47
C PHE A 557 -6.90 -0.40 -9.62
N TYR A 558 -7.14 -0.87 -10.84
CA TYR A 558 -6.58 -0.29 -12.06
C TYR A 558 -7.41 0.92 -12.46
N LEU A 559 -6.83 2.11 -12.33
CA LEU A 559 -7.44 3.40 -12.67
C LEU A 559 -7.41 3.57 -14.19
N ALA A 560 -8.42 3.04 -14.89
CA ALA A 560 -8.48 3.10 -16.34
C ALA A 560 -8.86 4.50 -16.83
N GLU A 561 -8.16 4.94 -17.87
CA GLU A 561 -8.61 6.03 -18.74
C GLU A 561 -9.68 5.50 -19.72
N PRO A 562 -10.44 6.39 -20.40
CA PRO A 562 -11.41 5.96 -21.40
C PRO A 562 -10.77 5.05 -22.47
N ASP A 563 -11.41 3.91 -22.74
CA ASP A 563 -10.94 2.87 -23.68
C ASP A 563 -9.59 2.20 -23.31
N ASP A 564 -9.10 2.39 -22.08
CA ASP A 564 -7.90 1.72 -21.58
C ASP A 564 -8.23 0.40 -20.87
N MET A 565 -7.45 -0.64 -21.16
CA MET A 565 -7.51 -1.94 -20.51
C MET A 565 -6.09 -2.46 -20.28
N PRO A 566 -5.75 -2.94 -19.07
CA PRO A 566 -4.43 -3.49 -18.80
C PRO A 566 -4.20 -4.78 -19.59
N ASP A 567 -2.95 -5.03 -20.00
CA ASP A 567 -2.55 -6.35 -20.48
C ASP A 567 -2.49 -7.33 -19.30
N LEU A 568 -3.55 -8.13 -19.16
CA LEU A 568 -3.72 -9.07 -18.06
C LEU A 568 -2.85 -10.32 -18.17
N SER A 569 -2.19 -10.55 -19.32
CA SER A 569 -1.29 -11.70 -19.50
C SER A 569 -0.05 -11.64 -18.62
N ALA A 570 0.38 -10.42 -18.26
CA ALA A 570 1.50 -10.15 -17.37
C ALA A 570 1.15 -10.18 -15.88
N THR A 571 -0.11 -10.45 -15.52
CA THR A 571 -0.56 -10.44 -14.12
C THR A 571 -0.01 -11.64 -13.37
N PRO A 572 0.63 -11.47 -12.19
CA PRO A 572 0.98 -12.60 -11.34
C PRO A 572 -0.26 -13.46 -11.06
N LEU A 573 -0.11 -14.80 -11.12
CA LEU A 573 -1.19 -15.79 -10.94
C LEU A 573 -2.03 -15.65 -9.65
N ARG A 574 -1.61 -14.79 -8.71
CA ARG A 574 -2.18 -14.62 -7.37
C ARG A 574 -2.95 -13.31 -7.19
N ASP A 575 -2.76 -12.37 -8.10
CA ASP A 575 -3.26 -11.01 -7.94
C ASP A 575 -4.67 -10.87 -8.51
N VAL A 576 -5.46 -10.05 -7.82
CA VAL A 576 -6.82 -9.69 -8.25
C VAL A 576 -6.76 -8.29 -8.81
N VAL A 577 -7.37 -8.09 -9.98
CA VAL A 577 -7.43 -6.79 -10.65
C VAL A 577 -8.88 -6.38 -10.79
N ALA A 578 -9.21 -5.18 -10.32
CA ALA A 578 -10.48 -4.52 -10.50
C ALA A 578 -10.26 -3.26 -11.35
N VAL A 579 -10.79 -3.26 -12.58
CA VAL A 579 -10.68 -2.12 -13.50
C VAL A 579 -11.76 -1.09 -13.15
N CYS A 580 -11.31 0.12 -12.81
CA CYS A 580 -12.13 1.25 -12.40
C CYS A 580 -12.53 2.12 -13.59
N THR A 581 -13.83 2.37 -13.74
CA THR A 581 -14.39 3.22 -14.82
C THR A 581 -14.68 4.66 -14.37
N VAL A 582 -14.55 4.95 -13.07
CA VAL A 582 -14.84 6.26 -12.45
C VAL A 582 -13.58 7.10 -12.18
N THR A 583 -12.48 6.81 -12.88
CA THR A 583 -11.14 7.40 -12.64
C THR A 583 -11.13 8.93 -12.68
N GLU A 584 -11.78 9.54 -13.67
CA GLU A 584 -11.82 11.02 -13.82
C GLU A 584 -12.51 11.69 -12.63
N ARG A 585 -13.67 11.18 -12.22
CA ARG A 585 -14.40 11.71 -11.07
C ARG A 585 -13.60 11.54 -9.78
N LEU A 586 -12.90 10.41 -9.63
CA LEU A 586 -12.02 10.18 -8.49
C LEU A 586 -10.84 11.16 -8.49
N ARG A 587 -10.26 11.46 -9.66
CA ARG A 587 -9.21 12.47 -9.82
C ARG A 587 -9.68 13.83 -9.34
N GLU A 588 -10.84 14.30 -9.83
CA GLU A 588 -11.41 15.59 -9.47
C GLU A 588 -11.59 15.73 -7.94
N LEU A 589 -12.24 14.76 -7.30
CA LEU A 589 -12.51 14.81 -5.85
C LEU A 589 -11.22 14.74 -5.03
N VAL A 590 -10.27 13.87 -5.40
CA VAL A 590 -9.00 13.73 -4.68
C VAL A 590 -8.13 14.97 -4.85
N SER A 591 -8.13 15.60 -6.03
CA SER A 591 -7.44 16.87 -6.27
C SER A 591 -7.99 18.00 -5.40
N VAL A 592 -9.32 18.13 -5.29
CA VAL A 592 -9.94 19.14 -4.40
C VAL A 592 -9.57 18.87 -2.93
N TRP A 593 -9.64 17.61 -2.50
CA TRP A 593 -9.27 17.22 -1.14
C TRP A 593 -7.80 17.56 -0.82
N LEU A 594 -6.88 17.22 -1.72
CA LEU A 594 -5.47 17.55 -1.57
C LEU A 594 -5.21 19.06 -1.58
N ALA A 595 -5.83 19.80 -2.50
CA ALA A 595 -5.71 21.26 -2.59
C ALA A 595 -6.14 21.92 -1.28
N LEU A 596 -7.30 21.53 -0.72
CA LEU A 596 -7.76 22.05 0.56
C LEU A 596 -6.85 21.64 1.73
N ARG A 597 -6.30 20.43 1.70
CA ARG A 597 -5.40 19.95 2.76
C ARG A 597 -4.08 20.73 2.79
N GLU A 598 -3.54 21.09 1.64
CA GLU A 598 -2.27 21.85 1.54
C GLU A 598 -2.47 23.38 1.59
N LEU A 599 -3.70 23.87 1.39
CA LEU A 599 -4.04 25.31 1.38
C LEU A 599 -3.50 26.10 2.60
N PRO A 600 -3.58 25.60 3.85
CA PRO A 600 -3.06 26.32 5.01
C PRO A 600 -1.54 26.50 5.02
N ARG A 601 -0.80 25.68 4.24
CA ARG A 601 0.64 25.83 4.07
C ARG A 601 1.00 26.87 3.02
N GLN A 602 0.12 27.06 2.03
CA GLN A 602 0.33 27.97 0.90
C GLN A 602 -0.14 29.40 1.19
N GLN A 603 -1.17 29.57 2.02
CA GLN A 603 -1.81 30.87 2.28
C GLN A 603 -1.75 31.26 3.76
N ALA A 604 -0.73 32.03 4.15
CA ALA A 604 -0.54 32.46 5.55
C ALA A 604 -1.69 33.35 6.08
N ALA A 605 -2.37 34.09 5.20
CA ALA A 605 -3.51 34.94 5.56
C ALA A 605 -4.69 34.15 6.14
N LEU A 606 -4.84 32.86 5.78
CA LEU A 606 -5.85 31.96 6.33
C LEU A 606 -5.69 31.75 7.85
N HIS A 607 -4.45 31.78 8.37
CA HIS A 607 -4.19 31.61 9.81
C HIS A 607 -4.57 32.85 10.64
N GLN A 608 -4.74 33.99 9.99
CA GLN A 608 -5.04 35.26 10.66
C GLN A 608 -6.54 35.57 10.70
N ASP A 609 -7.35 34.79 9.98
CA ASP A 609 -8.78 35.00 9.81
C ASP A 609 -9.58 33.81 10.37
N PRO A 610 -10.22 33.95 11.55
CA PRO A 610 -10.95 32.87 12.20
C PRO A 610 -12.22 32.45 11.44
N VAL A 611 -12.79 33.32 10.60
CA VAL A 611 -13.96 32.98 9.77
C VAL A 611 -13.50 32.12 8.59
N ALA A 612 -12.43 32.52 7.91
CA ALA A 612 -11.83 31.73 6.83
C ALA A 612 -11.37 30.34 7.30
N GLN A 613 -10.86 30.23 8.52
CA GLN A 613 -10.50 28.92 9.12
C GLN A 613 -11.69 27.99 9.29
N ARG A 614 -12.83 28.50 9.80
CA ARG A 614 -14.04 27.70 9.97
C ARG A 614 -14.61 27.25 8.61
N GLU A 615 -14.60 28.14 7.63
CA GLU A 615 -15.00 27.82 6.26
C GLU A 615 -14.10 26.76 5.63
N HIS A 616 -12.78 26.93 5.74
CA HIS A 616 -11.78 25.95 5.28
C HIS A 616 -12.00 24.55 5.89
N GLN A 617 -12.17 24.47 7.21
CA GLN A 617 -12.41 23.20 7.90
C GLN A 617 -13.68 22.51 7.38
N THR A 618 -14.74 23.29 7.12
CA THR A 618 -16.00 22.78 6.57
C THR A 618 -15.81 22.23 5.16
N TRP A 619 -15.09 22.95 4.30
CA TRP A 619 -14.82 22.52 2.92
C TRP A 619 -13.91 21.29 2.88
N LEU A 620 -12.87 21.26 3.72
CA LEU A 620 -11.95 20.12 3.83
C LEU A 620 -12.69 18.86 4.25
N ALA A 621 -13.53 18.94 5.30
CA ALA A 621 -14.33 17.81 5.76
C ALA A 621 -15.30 17.30 4.69
N THR A 622 -15.92 18.22 3.93
CA THR A 622 -16.83 17.86 2.84
C THR A 622 -16.08 17.16 1.70
N ALA A 623 -14.96 17.71 1.24
CA ALA A 623 -14.15 17.12 0.17
C ALA A 623 -13.58 15.74 0.57
N GLU A 624 -13.13 15.59 1.82
CA GLU A 624 -12.69 14.31 2.36
C GLU A 624 -13.83 13.28 2.35
N HIS A 625 -15.01 13.67 2.83
CA HIS A 625 -16.18 12.78 2.86
C HIS A 625 -16.60 12.32 1.46
N GLU A 626 -16.63 13.22 0.47
CA GLU A 626 -16.98 12.88 -0.91
C GLU A 626 -15.94 11.95 -1.57
N ALA A 627 -14.64 12.25 -1.42
CA ALA A 627 -13.57 11.43 -1.99
C ALA A 627 -13.53 10.03 -1.36
N LEU A 628 -13.62 9.93 -0.03
CA LEU A 628 -13.68 8.64 0.67
C LEU A 628 -14.96 7.88 0.35
N GLY A 629 -16.10 8.56 0.22
CA GLY A 629 -17.36 7.96 -0.19
C GLY A 629 -17.25 7.26 -1.54
N LEU A 630 -16.67 7.93 -2.55
CA LEU A 630 -16.45 7.32 -3.87
C LEU A 630 -15.43 6.17 -3.84
N LEU A 631 -14.39 6.25 -3.00
CA LEU A 631 -13.45 5.14 -2.83
C LEU A 631 -14.11 3.92 -2.18
N GLN A 632 -15.03 4.13 -1.23
CA GLN A 632 -15.76 3.05 -0.57
C GLN A 632 -16.70 2.32 -1.55
N THR A 633 -17.31 3.03 -2.52
CA THR A 633 -18.17 2.39 -3.52
C THR A 633 -17.43 1.35 -4.37
N LEU A 634 -16.10 1.44 -4.53
CA LEU A 634 -15.31 0.43 -5.23
C LEU A 634 -15.42 -0.98 -4.60
N ILE A 635 -15.68 -1.05 -3.28
CA ILE A 635 -15.86 -2.30 -2.54
C ILE A 635 -17.35 -2.58 -2.26
N GLU A 636 -18.15 -1.52 -2.04
CA GLU A 636 -19.57 -1.64 -1.71
C GLU A 636 -20.45 -1.95 -2.92
N GLN A 637 -20.07 -1.47 -4.11
CA GLN A 637 -20.74 -1.64 -5.39
C GLN A 637 -19.80 -2.29 -6.43
N PRO A 638 -19.27 -3.51 -6.15
CA PRO A 638 -18.27 -4.14 -7.00
C PRO A 638 -18.77 -4.46 -8.42
N GLU A 639 -20.08 -4.53 -8.64
CA GLU A 639 -20.72 -4.75 -9.94
C GLU A 639 -20.44 -3.64 -10.97
N THR A 640 -20.03 -2.47 -10.51
CA THR A 640 -19.65 -1.34 -11.37
C THR A 640 -18.26 -1.49 -11.98
N LEU A 641 -17.46 -2.44 -11.49
CA LEU A 641 -16.07 -2.68 -11.90
C LEU A 641 -15.93 -3.94 -12.75
N HIS A 642 -14.81 -4.08 -13.45
CA HIS A 642 -14.45 -5.32 -14.13
C HIS A 642 -13.38 -6.08 -13.37
N TRP A 643 -13.75 -7.26 -12.87
CA TRP A 643 -12.90 -8.08 -12.00
C TRP A 643 -12.19 -9.18 -12.77
N PHE A 644 -10.93 -9.39 -12.43
CA PHE A 644 -10.07 -10.41 -13.00
C PHE A 644 -9.27 -11.10 -11.90
N PHE A 645 -9.09 -12.41 -12.04
CA PHE A 645 -8.16 -13.20 -11.26
C PHE A 645 -7.17 -13.85 -12.21
N GLY A 646 -5.90 -13.41 -12.16
CA GLY A 646 -4.96 -13.61 -13.27
C GLY A 646 -5.55 -13.06 -14.58
N ALA A 647 -5.53 -13.88 -15.64
CA ALA A 647 -6.09 -13.50 -16.95
C ALA A 647 -7.60 -13.78 -17.11
N ARG A 648 -8.27 -14.35 -16.09
CA ARG A 648 -9.68 -14.77 -16.21
C ARG A 648 -10.61 -13.69 -15.68
N ARG A 649 -11.55 -13.25 -16.52
CA ARG A 649 -12.66 -12.36 -16.11
C ARG A 649 -13.63 -13.10 -15.19
N VAL A 650 -14.01 -12.45 -14.09
CA VAL A 650 -14.97 -12.96 -13.11
C VAL A 650 -16.11 -11.96 -12.99
N SER A 651 -17.36 -12.44 -13.08
CA SER A 651 -18.54 -11.59 -12.87
C SER A 651 -18.84 -11.48 -11.38
N ILE A 652 -18.91 -10.26 -10.86
CA ILE A 652 -19.25 -9.97 -9.47
C ILE A 652 -20.48 -9.08 -9.46
N ALA A 653 -21.61 -9.61 -8.98
CA ALA A 653 -22.90 -8.92 -9.01
C ALA A 653 -23.20 -8.13 -7.72
N ASP A 654 -22.53 -8.47 -6.61
CA ASP A 654 -22.73 -7.83 -5.31
C ASP A 654 -21.55 -8.09 -4.36
N ARG A 655 -21.58 -7.44 -3.19
CA ARG A 655 -20.57 -7.61 -2.13
C ARG A 655 -20.46 -9.04 -1.60
N ARG A 656 -21.56 -9.80 -1.59
CA ARG A 656 -21.57 -11.19 -1.11
C ARG A 656 -20.78 -12.09 -2.06
N THR A 657 -20.96 -11.90 -3.36
CA THR A 657 -20.25 -12.57 -4.43
C THR A 657 -18.77 -12.23 -4.35
N LEU A 658 -18.41 -10.95 -4.18
CA LEU A 658 -17.02 -10.54 -3.98
C LEU A 658 -16.36 -11.28 -2.81
N GLN A 659 -17.03 -11.35 -1.66
CA GLN A 659 -16.49 -12.06 -0.50
C GLN A 659 -16.26 -13.56 -0.78
N ARG A 660 -17.19 -14.22 -1.48
CA ARG A 660 -17.08 -15.62 -1.87
C ARG A 660 -15.88 -15.83 -2.79
N GLU A 661 -15.73 -15.00 -3.82
CA GLU A 661 -14.65 -15.09 -4.79
C GLU A 661 -13.28 -14.81 -4.14
N LEU A 662 -13.15 -13.81 -3.27
CA LEU A 662 -11.91 -13.57 -2.49
C LEU A 662 -11.47 -14.82 -1.70
N SER A 663 -12.43 -15.58 -1.17
CA SER A 663 -12.13 -16.83 -0.48
C SER A 663 -11.74 -17.95 -1.45
N ALA A 664 -12.44 -18.08 -2.58
CA ALA A 664 -12.12 -19.07 -3.62
C ALA A 664 -10.75 -18.84 -4.25
N TRP A 665 -10.38 -17.57 -4.51
CA TRP A 665 -9.06 -17.19 -5.00
C TRP A 665 -7.96 -17.49 -3.97
N SER A 666 -8.23 -17.27 -2.68
CA SER A 666 -7.30 -17.68 -1.62
C SER A 666 -7.08 -19.20 -1.60
N ASP A 667 -8.14 -20.00 -1.74
CA ASP A 667 -8.02 -21.46 -1.78
C ASP A 667 -7.26 -21.94 -3.03
N ALA A 668 -7.49 -21.31 -4.19
CA ALA A 668 -6.77 -21.61 -5.42
C ALA A 668 -5.27 -21.28 -5.32
N CYS A 669 -4.91 -20.21 -4.60
CA CYS A 669 -3.52 -19.85 -4.34
C CYS A 669 -2.86 -20.77 -3.30
N TYR A 670 -3.61 -21.28 -2.32
CA TYR A 670 -3.06 -22.05 -1.21
C TYR A 670 -3.79 -23.39 -0.99
N PRO A 671 -3.80 -24.30 -2.00
CA PRO A 671 -4.56 -25.54 -1.93
C PRO A 671 -4.02 -26.52 -0.88
N LEU A 672 -2.75 -26.37 -0.48
CA LEU A 672 -2.08 -27.20 0.54
C LEU A 672 -1.90 -26.46 1.87
N ALA A 673 -2.70 -25.42 2.13
CA ALA A 673 -2.63 -24.69 3.39
C ALA A 673 -2.93 -25.58 4.61
N PRO A 674 -2.15 -25.48 5.69
CA PRO A 674 -2.48 -26.18 6.93
C PRO A 674 -3.63 -25.50 7.68
N LYS A 675 -4.38 -26.29 8.45
CA LYS A 675 -5.51 -25.89 9.28
C LYS A 675 -5.05 -25.68 10.72
N ILE A 676 -4.68 -24.44 11.04
CA ILE A 676 -4.13 -24.04 12.34
C ILE A 676 -5.03 -22.98 12.97
N ARG A 677 -5.94 -23.42 13.84
CA ARG A 677 -6.95 -22.59 14.50
C ARG A 677 -6.41 -21.93 15.77
N ASN A 678 -5.37 -21.11 15.61
CA ASN A 678 -4.84 -20.29 16.70
C ASN A 678 -4.43 -18.92 16.19
N GLU A 679 -5.34 -17.95 16.30
CA GLU A 679 -5.15 -16.60 15.78
C GLU A 679 -4.02 -15.84 16.47
N LEU A 680 -3.66 -16.20 17.72
CA LEU A 680 -2.61 -15.52 18.47
C LEU A 680 -1.24 -15.70 17.81
N ILE A 681 -0.99 -16.90 17.27
CA ILE A 681 0.30 -17.28 16.70
C ILE A 681 0.28 -17.41 15.18
N ASN A 682 -0.87 -17.71 14.56
CA ASN A 682 -1.01 -17.85 13.12
C ASN A 682 -1.11 -16.49 12.40
N ARG A 683 -0.07 -15.67 12.57
CA ARG A 683 0.08 -14.33 12.01
C ARG A 683 1.55 -14.05 11.72
N GLU A 684 1.82 -13.09 10.84
CA GLU A 684 3.18 -12.75 10.43
C GLU A 684 4.02 -12.22 11.60
N ARG A 685 3.40 -11.36 12.44
CA ARG A 685 4.01 -10.80 13.63
C ARG A 685 3.15 -11.11 14.86
N PRO A 686 3.50 -12.13 15.67
CA PRO A 686 2.83 -12.43 16.93
C PRO A 686 2.85 -11.24 17.89
N SER A 687 1.84 -11.13 18.76
CA SER A 687 1.87 -10.16 19.87
C SER A 687 3.00 -10.49 20.86
N THR A 688 3.40 -9.54 21.69
CA THR A 688 4.40 -9.77 22.75
C THR A 688 4.02 -10.92 23.69
N SER A 689 2.73 -11.02 24.04
CA SER A 689 2.17 -12.13 24.83
C SER A 689 2.27 -13.46 24.07
N ALA A 690 1.86 -13.50 22.79
CA ALA A 690 1.93 -14.72 21.98
C ALA A 690 3.38 -15.17 21.72
N ALA A 691 4.31 -14.23 21.52
CA ALA A 691 5.74 -14.51 21.39
C ALA A 691 6.33 -15.08 22.69
N THR A 692 5.89 -14.58 23.85
CA THR A 692 6.27 -15.12 25.16
C THR A 692 5.72 -16.54 25.35
N GLY A 693 4.46 -16.78 25.00
CA GLY A 693 3.86 -18.11 25.00
C GLY A 693 4.59 -19.08 24.06
N ARG A 694 4.99 -18.64 22.86
CA ARG A 694 5.82 -19.44 21.94
C ARG A 694 7.16 -19.79 22.56
N LYS A 695 7.85 -18.84 23.20
CA LYS A 695 9.12 -19.09 23.90
C LYS A 695 8.97 -20.16 24.98
N ARG A 696 7.93 -20.07 25.82
CA ARG A 696 7.65 -21.06 26.87
C ARG A 696 7.29 -22.43 26.29
N LEU A 697 6.52 -22.46 25.21
CA LEU A 697 6.21 -23.71 24.50
C LEU A 697 7.49 -24.35 23.96
N LEU A 698 8.35 -23.59 23.27
CA LEU A 698 9.63 -24.11 22.75
C LEU A 698 10.51 -24.64 23.89
N ALA A 699 10.56 -23.96 25.03
CA ALA A 699 11.27 -24.48 26.21
C ALA A 699 10.71 -25.83 26.69
N ALA A 700 9.38 -25.96 26.77
CA ALA A 700 8.72 -27.21 27.16
C ALA A 700 8.95 -28.33 26.12
N MET A 701 8.95 -28.00 24.82
CA MET A 701 9.26 -28.96 23.75
C MET A 701 10.68 -29.54 23.88
N LEU A 702 11.65 -28.74 24.35
CA LEU A 702 13.04 -29.17 24.48
C LEU A 702 13.33 -29.90 25.80
N THR A 703 12.62 -29.56 26.88
CA THR A 703 12.92 -30.06 28.25
C THR A 703 11.99 -31.16 28.74
N ALA A 704 10.78 -31.25 28.18
CA ALA A 704 9.73 -32.16 28.64
C ALA A 704 9.04 -32.92 27.49
N ALA A 705 9.78 -33.19 26.39
CA ALA A 705 9.28 -33.88 25.19
C ALA A 705 8.67 -35.28 25.46
N GLU A 706 9.09 -35.95 26.53
CA GLU A 706 8.63 -37.31 26.89
C GLU A 706 7.49 -37.30 27.90
N GLN A 707 7.04 -36.12 28.34
CA GLN A 707 5.97 -35.98 29.32
C GLN A 707 4.61 -35.77 28.64
N PRO A 708 3.51 -36.27 29.22
CA PRO A 708 2.18 -35.92 28.74
C PRO A 708 2.01 -34.40 28.75
N GLU A 709 1.51 -33.86 27.63
CA GLU A 709 1.27 -32.42 27.47
C GLU A 709 2.48 -31.51 27.75
N LEU A 710 3.70 -32.04 27.54
CA LEU A 710 4.98 -31.36 27.77
C LEU A 710 5.18 -30.87 29.22
N GLY A 711 4.52 -31.50 30.19
CA GLY A 711 4.59 -31.10 31.60
C GLY A 711 3.96 -29.73 31.89
N ILE A 712 3.12 -29.20 30.99
CA ILE A 712 2.46 -27.91 31.16
C ILE A 712 1.26 -28.07 32.09
N ASP A 713 1.38 -27.58 33.32
CA ASP A 713 0.29 -27.55 34.30
C ASP A 713 -0.62 -26.32 34.12
N LYS A 714 -1.89 -26.45 34.50
CA LYS A 714 -2.95 -25.41 34.39
C LYS A 714 -3.17 -24.96 32.93
N ASP A 715 -3.68 -23.74 32.75
CA ASP A 715 -4.07 -23.18 31.44
C ASP A 715 -3.32 -21.87 31.07
N PRO A 716 -1.98 -21.84 31.06
CA PRO A 716 -1.22 -20.69 30.58
C PRO A 716 -1.27 -20.56 29.03
N ALA A 717 -0.78 -19.45 28.48
CA ALA A 717 -0.84 -19.17 27.03
C ALA A 717 -0.17 -20.26 26.16
N GLU A 718 0.96 -20.81 26.62
CA GLU A 718 1.66 -21.93 25.98
C GLU A 718 0.83 -23.22 25.91
N LYS A 719 -0.13 -23.42 26.83
CA LYS A 719 -1.05 -24.57 26.79
C LYS A 719 -1.97 -24.49 25.59
N SER A 720 -2.54 -23.32 25.33
CA SER A 720 -3.39 -23.10 24.15
C SER A 720 -2.63 -23.36 22.84
N LEU A 721 -1.36 -22.90 22.77
CA LEU A 721 -0.49 -23.18 21.63
C LEU A 721 -0.22 -24.68 21.49
N TYR A 722 0.14 -25.38 22.58
CA TYR A 722 0.34 -26.83 22.59
C TYR A 722 -0.88 -27.60 22.07
N LEU A 723 -2.07 -27.29 22.63
CA LEU A 723 -3.31 -27.98 22.28
C LEU A 723 -3.66 -27.82 20.79
N SER A 724 -3.51 -26.61 20.25
CA SER A 724 -3.90 -26.27 18.87
C SER A 724 -2.86 -26.68 17.81
N LEU A 725 -1.56 -26.61 18.11
CA LEU A 725 -0.49 -26.87 17.14
C LEU A 725 0.13 -28.26 17.22
N LEU A 726 0.24 -28.84 18.42
CA LEU A 726 1.02 -30.07 18.65
C LEU A 726 0.13 -31.27 19.01
N LYS A 727 -0.86 -31.08 19.88
CA LYS A 727 -1.79 -32.14 20.27
C LYS A 727 -2.81 -32.42 19.17
N HIS A 728 -3.49 -31.38 18.67
CA HIS A 728 -4.54 -31.53 17.66
C HIS A 728 -4.01 -32.07 16.33
N SER A 729 -2.82 -31.63 15.91
CA SER A 729 -2.12 -32.14 14.72
C SER A 729 -1.53 -33.54 14.88
N GLY A 730 -1.46 -34.04 16.12
CA GLY A 730 -0.81 -35.31 16.44
C GLY A 730 0.72 -35.28 16.37
N LEU A 731 1.36 -34.11 16.21
CA LEU A 731 2.83 -34.00 16.18
C LEU A 731 3.48 -34.42 17.51
N HIS A 732 2.82 -34.17 18.64
CA HIS A 732 3.23 -34.67 19.95
C HIS A 732 2.20 -35.67 20.48
N ARG A 733 2.58 -36.95 20.56
CA ARG A 733 1.66 -38.05 20.87
C ARG A 733 2.39 -39.19 21.59
N ARG A 734 1.61 -40.15 22.10
CA ARG A 734 2.13 -41.38 22.70
C ARG A 734 2.21 -42.49 21.64
N VAL A 735 3.39 -43.06 21.44
CA VAL A 735 3.66 -44.21 20.56
C VAL A 735 4.48 -45.23 21.36
N ASP A 736 4.13 -46.51 21.29
CA ASP A 736 4.82 -47.61 22.00
C ASP A 736 5.05 -47.37 23.50
N GLY A 737 4.10 -46.69 24.15
CA GLY A 737 4.11 -46.43 25.58
C GLY A 737 4.84 -45.15 26.01
N ALA A 738 5.61 -44.50 25.13
CA ALA A 738 6.34 -43.26 25.39
C ALA A 738 5.73 -42.05 24.66
N TYR A 739 5.80 -40.85 25.24
CA TYR A 739 5.47 -39.61 24.54
C TYR A 739 6.68 -39.10 23.76
N GLY A 740 6.43 -38.47 22.63
CA GLY A 740 7.48 -37.88 21.80
C GLY A 740 6.93 -37.11 20.62
N PHE A 741 7.85 -36.57 19.81
CA PHE A 741 7.55 -35.88 18.56
C PHE A 741 7.66 -36.83 17.37
N PHE A 742 6.69 -36.77 16.47
CA PHE A 742 6.61 -37.66 15.32
C PHE A 742 6.06 -36.93 14.10
N ALA A 743 6.27 -37.48 12.91
CA ALA A 743 5.64 -37.00 11.69
C ALA A 743 4.09 -37.03 11.78
N PRO A 744 3.37 -36.18 11.01
CA PRO A 744 1.91 -36.15 11.01
C PRO A 744 1.28 -37.55 10.79
N PRO A 745 0.28 -37.94 11.62
CA PRO A 745 -0.40 -39.24 11.48
C PRO A 745 -1.16 -39.37 10.15
N ASP A 746 -1.60 -40.59 9.80
CA ASP A 746 -2.35 -40.86 8.56
C ASP A 746 -3.68 -40.13 8.50
N HIS A 747 -4.37 -40.06 9.64
CA HIS A 747 -5.45 -39.12 9.82
C HIS A 747 -4.87 -37.75 10.18
N ASP A 748 -4.71 -36.86 9.20
CA ASP A 748 -4.09 -35.53 9.36
C ASP A 748 -5.15 -34.40 9.48
N PRO A 749 -5.70 -34.15 10.69
CA PRO A 749 -6.77 -33.17 10.87
C PRO A 749 -6.33 -31.73 10.58
N CYS A 750 -5.03 -31.44 10.74
CA CYS A 750 -4.45 -30.13 10.50
C CYS A 750 -3.89 -29.95 9.09
N HIS A 751 -3.94 -30.98 8.22
CA HIS A 751 -3.36 -30.94 6.88
C HIS A 751 -1.88 -30.50 6.87
N LEU A 752 -1.08 -30.99 7.83
CA LEU A 752 0.35 -30.69 7.95
C LEU A 752 1.26 -31.62 7.15
N ARG A 753 0.77 -32.78 6.69
CA ARG A 753 1.57 -33.75 5.92
C ARG A 753 2.20 -33.16 4.66
N PRO A 754 1.48 -32.41 3.80
CA PRO A 754 2.10 -31.81 2.61
C PRO A 754 3.21 -30.80 2.96
N LEU A 755 3.05 -30.08 4.07
CA LEU A 755 4.07 -29.16 4.57
C LEU A 755 5.29 -29.91 5.09
N TRP A 756 5.07 -31.02 5.80
CA TRP A 756 6.13 -31.88 6.33
C TRP A 756 6.97 -32.52 5.22
N GLU A 757 6.30 -33.03 4.19
CA GLU A 757 6.91 -33.54 2.96
C GLU A 757 7.70 -32.44 2.23
N ALA A 758 7.14 -31.23 2.12
CA ALA A 758 7.88 -30.12 1.52
C ALA A 758 9.15 -29.73 2.28
N ILE A 759 9.18 -29.84 3.62
CA ILE A 759 10.41 -29.66 4.41
C ILE A 759 11.41 -30.76 4.02
N SER A 760 10.97 -32.03 4.06
CA SER A 760 11.78 -33.19 3.68
C SER A 760 12.36 -33.08 2.26
N ASP A 761 11.56 -32.66 1.28
CA ASP A 761 11.96 -32.50 -0.12
C ASP A 761 12.94 -31.35 -0.31
N THR A 762 12.79 -30.26 0.45
CA THR A 762 13.73 -29.12 0.38
C THR A 762 15.10 -29.50 0.92
N LEU A 763 15.12 -30.26 2.03
CA LEU A 763 16.36 -30.73 2.63
C LEU A 763 17.02 -31.86 1.83
N GLY A 764 16.25 -32.58 1.02
CA GLY A 764 16.71 -33.75 0.28
C GLY A 764 16.98 -34.96 1.19
N ALA A 765 17.50 -36.04 0.60
CA ALA A 765 17.77 -37.31 1.29
C ALA A 765 19.28 -37.59 1.49
N ASP A 766 20.15 -36.96 0.70
CA ASP A 766 21.56 -37.33 0.58
C ASP A 766 22.54 -36.51 1.42
N GLY A 767 22.07 -35.49 2.16
CA GLY A 767 22.95 -34.58 2.88
C GLY A 767 23.88 -33.78 1.97
N ALA A 768 23.51 -33.60 0.69
CA ALA A 768 24.34 -32.94 -0.30
C ALA A 768 24.58 -31.45 0.03
N GLN A 769 23.63 -30.78 0.67
CA GLN A 769 23.69 -29.33 0.94
C GLN A 769 23.07 -28.93 2.29
N GLN A 770 23.61 -27.86 2.87
CA GLN A 770 22.99 -27.13 3.98
C GLN A 770 21.98 -26.15 3.41
N VAL A 771 20.71 -26.28 3.80
CA VAL A 771 19.62 -25.39 3.38
C VAL A 771 19.43 -24.30 4.43
N PRO A 772 19.64 -23.02 4.09
CA PRO A 772 19.35 -21.92 5.01
C PRO A 772 17.88 -21.90 5.44
N VAL A 773 17.61 -21.68 6.73
CA VAL A 773 16.23 -21.58 7.26
C VAL A 773 15.38 -20.53 6.51
N PRO A 774 15.92 -19.36 6.09
CA PRO A 774 15.14 -18.41 5.29
C PRO A 774 14.62 -18.96 3.96
N GLU A 775 15.38 -19.83 3.29
CA GLU A 775 14.96 -20.47 2.05
C GLU A 775 13.78 -21.42 2.31
N LEU A 776 13.89 -22.23 3.36
CA LEU A 776 12.83 -23.12 3.82
C LEU A 776 11.57 -22.32 4.19
N TYR A 777 11.72 -21.25 4.97
CA TYR A 777 10.61 -20.38 5.35
C TYR A 777 9.96 -19.74 4.12
N ALA A 778 10.73 -19.21 3.17
CA ALA A 778 10.20 -18.64 1.94
C ALA A 778 9.35 -19.66 1.14
N ARG A 779 9.80 -20.91 1.03
CA ARG A 779 9.02 -21.99 0.39
C ARG A 779 7.70 -22.27 1.11
N LEU A 780 7.70 -22.30 2.44
CA LEU A 780 6.51 -22.59 3.25
C LEU A 780 5.54 -21.39 3.39
N GLN A 781 6.05 -20.16 3.32
CA GLN A 781 5.24 -18.93 3.29
C GLN A 781 4.61 -18.70 1.90
N GLY A 782 5.20 -19.27 0.85
CA GLY A 782 4.66 -19.26 -0.49
C GLY A 782 3.53 -20.29 -0.71
N PRO A 783 2.74 -20.13 -1.78
CA PRO A 783 1.97 -21.21 -2.40
C PRO A 783 2.79 -22.47 -2.66
N PRO A 784 2.19 -23.65 -2.49
CA PRO A 784 0.76 -23.86 -2.19
C PRO A 784 0.35 -23.78 -0.70
N PHE A 785 1.25 -23.40 0.23
CA PHE A 785 1.02 -23.52 1.68
C PHE A 785 0.57 -22.21 2.36
N GLY A 786 1.31 -21.12 2.16
CA GLY A 786 0.95 -19.82 2.71
C GLY A 786 1.03 -19.72 4.24
N VAL A 787 1.97 -20.40 4.89
CA VAL A 787 2.09 -20.41 6.36
C VAL A 787 2.63 -19.08 6.88
N ARG A 788 2.24 -18.70 8.10
CA ARG A 788 2.70 -17.45 8.73
C ARG A 788 3.95 -17.67 9.60
N LEU A 789 4.82 -16.66 9.63
CA LEU A 789 6.10 -16.71 10.37
C LEU A 789 5.94 -16.98 11.87
N GLY A 790 4.81 -16.62 12.48
CA GLY A 790 4.54 -16.91 13.89
C GLY A 790 4.60 -18.41 14.23
N VAL A 791 4.15 -19.26 13.32
CA VAL A 791 4.00 -20.71 13.49
C VAL A 791 5.27 -21.49 13.10
N LEU A 792 5.99 -21.01 12.08
CA LEU A 792 7.10 -21.73 11.45
C LEU A 792 8.18 -22.21 12.45
N PRO A 793 8.64 -21.42 13.44
CA PRO A 793 9.63 -21.90 14.40
C PRO A 793 9.14 -23.11 15.22
N ILE A 794 7.85 -23.16 15.57
CA ILE A 794 7.29 -24.29 16.34
C ILE A 794 7.28 -25.55 15.47
N LEU A 795 6.84 -25.43 14.22
CA LEU A 795 6.83 -26.55 13.28
C LEU A 795 8.24 -27.04 12.95
N LEU A 796 9.20 -26.12 12.78
CA LEU A 796 10.58 -26.47 12.51
C LEU A 796 11.23 -27.19 13.70
N VAL A 797 10.99 -26.72 14.93
CA VAL A 797 11.48 -27.42 16.14
C VAL A 797 10.79 -28.77 16.32
N ALA A 798 9.49 -28.88 16.06
CA ALA A 798 8.80 -30.18 16.06
C ALA A 798 9.40 -31.14 15.00
N TYR A 799 9.76 -30.63 13.82
CA TYR A 799 10.43 -31.40 12.77
C TYR A 799 11.81 -31.88 13.22
N LEU A 800 12.63 -31.00 13.79
CA LEU A 800 13.96 -31.34 14.33
C LEU A 800 13.88 -32.39 15.44
N LEU A 801 12.88 -32.30 16.33
CA LEU A 801 12.69 -33.29 17.40
C LEU A 801 12.20 -34.64 16.86
N ALA A 802 11.29 -34.64 15.88
CA ALA A 802 10.78 -35.86 15.27
C ALA A 802 11.80 -36.56 14.37
N GLN A 803 12.67 -35.80 13.69
CA GLN A 803 13.68 -36.31 12.75
C GLN A 803 15.11 -36.19 13.30
N ARG A 804 15.28 -36.17 14.63
CA ARG A 804 16.57 -35.92 15.30
C ARG A 804 17.73 -36.83 14.87
N ARG A 805 17.44 -38.03 14.36
CA ARG A 805 18.47 -38.95 13.84
C ARG A 805 18.95 -38.60 12.43
N GLU A 806 18.05 -38.03 11.63
CA GLU A 806 18.28 -37.73 10.21
C GLU A 806 18.64 -36.27 9.96
N THR A 807 18.36 -35.35 10.90
CA THR A 807 18.53 -33.90 10.68
C THR A 807 19.64 -33.30 11.53
N ALA A 808 20.49 -32.51 10.89
CA ALA A 808 21.53 -31.70 11.50
C ALA A 808 21.14 -30.22 11.46
N LEU A 809 21.34 -29.51 12.58
CA LEU A 809 21.18 -28.06 12.66
C LEU A 809 22.55 -27.39 12.68
N TYR A 810 22.72 -26.31 11.92
CA TYR A 810 23.92 -25.49 11.91
C TYR A 810 23.59 -24.07 12.29
N GLN A 811 24.46 -23.43 13.07
CA GLN A 811 24.45 -22.00 13.37
C GLN A 811 25.74 -21.40 12.82
N GLU A 812 25.63 -20.47 11.87
CA GLU A 812 26.77 -19.79 11.23
C GLU A 812 27.80 -20.79 10.65
N GLY A 813 27.29 -21.89 10.08
CA GLY A 813 28.10 -22.97 9.52
C GLY A 813 28.73 -23.92 10.55
N VAL A 814 28.51 -23.68 11.84
CA VAL A 814 28.94 -24.55 12.94
C VAL A 814 27.81 -25.51 13.31
N PHE A 815 28.11 -26.80 13.33
CA PHE A 815 27.13 -27.82 13.71
C PHE A 815 26.69 -27.65 15.18
N CYS A 816 25.37 -27.63 15.40
CA CYS A 816 24.75 -27.53 16.71
C CYS A 816 24.53 -28.94 17.27
N ASP A 817 25.13 -29.18 18.43
CA ASP A 817 25.19 -30.51 19.03
C ASP A 817 23.85 -30.96 19.64
N THR A 818 23.12 -30.00 20.17
CA THR A 818 21.77 -30.09 20.72
C THR A 818 21.09 -28.76 20.43
N LEU A 819 19.77 -28.77 20.22
CA LEU A 819 19.02 -27.53 20.11
C LEU A 819 18.75 -26.98 21.52
N THR A 820 19.49 -25.94 21.92
CA THR A 820 19.29 -25.28 23.22
C THR A 820 18.14 -24.27 23.17
N LEU A 821 17.65 -23.87 24.35
CA LEU A 821 16.63 -22.82 24.44
C LEU A 821 17.10 -21.49 23.84
N GLU A 822 18.37 -21.12 24.08
CA GLU A 822 18.96 -19.90 23.52
C GLU A 822 18.98 -19.93 21.99
N GLN A 823 19.33 -21.07 21.41
CA GLN A 823 19.31 -21.27 19.96
C GLN A 823 17.88 -21.24 19.40
N ALA A 824 16.91 -21.86 20.08
CA ALA A 824 15.50 -21.80 19.66
C ALA A 824 14.94 -20.37 19.70
N GLU A 825 15.34 -19.56 20.69
CA GLU A 825 15.00 -18.13 20.76
C GLU A 825 15.68 -17.33 19.65
N LEU A 826 16.96 -17.61 19.40
CA LEU A 826 17.71 -16.96 18.33
C LEU A 826 17.15 -17.31 16.96
N LEU A 827 16.75 -18.57 16.72
CA LEU A 827 16.07 -19.05 15.51
C LEU A 827 14.77 -18.27 15.25
N CYS A 828 14.01 -17.95 16.30
CA CYS A 828 12.80 -17.14 16.18
C CYS A 828 13.07 -15.68 15.77
N ARG A 829 14.23 -15.11 16.14
CA ARG A 829 14.57 -13.69 15.90
C ARG A 829 15.44 -13.47 14.67
N ARG A 830 16.36 -14.40 14.40
CA ARG A 830 17.39 -14.35 13.35
C ARG A 830 17.52 -15.73 12.68
N PRO A 831 16.49 -16.20 11.95
CA PRO A 831 16.56 -17.48 11.25
C PRO A 831 17.69 -17.56 10.23
N ALA A 832 18.15 -16.43 9.68
CA ALA A 832 19.27 -16.37 8.73
C ALA A 832 20.61 -16.89 9.26
N LEU A 833 20.77 -17.02 10.58
CA LEU A 833 21.96 -17.61 11.18
C LEU A 833 21.95 -19.14 11.12
N PHE A 834 20.80 -19.75 10.79
CA PHE A 834 20.61 -21.18 10.87
C PHE A 834 20.46 -21.84 9.50
N ALA A 835 21.00 -23.05 9.38
CA ALA A 835 20.78 -23.92 8.23
C ALA A 835 20.50 -25.35 8.71
N LEU A 836 19.75 -26.11 7.92
CA LEU A 836 19.43 -27.51 8.16
C LEU A 836 20.03 -28.40 7.08
N GLU A 837 20.37 -29.61 7.45
CA GLU A 837 20.84 -30.65 6.54
C GLU A 837 20.17 -31.96 6.93
N ARG A 838 19.75 -32.76 5.96
CA ARG A 838 19.11 -34.05 6.22
C ARG A 838 19.85 -35.20 5.54
N TYR A 839 20.02 -36.29 6.29
CA TYR A 839 20.57 -37.57 5.86
C TYR A 839 19.54 -38.66 6.12
N ALA A 840 18.90 -39.17 5.07
CA ALA A 840 17.92 -40.24 5.22
C ALA A 840 18.61 -41.54 5.64
N LEU A 841 18.17 -42.14 6.76
CA LEU A 841 18.72 -43.39 7.29
C LEU A 841 17.92 -44.58 6.76
N HIS A 842 18.02 -44.81 5.45
CA HIS A 842 17.37 -45.91 4.75
C HIS A 842 18.38 -46.76 3.97
N GLY A 843 18.07 -48.03 3.74
CA GLY A 843 18.96 -48.97 3.04
C GLY A 843 20.33 -49.11 3.74
N LEU A 844 21.39 -49.18 2.93
CA LEU A 844 22.77 -49.39 3.42
C LEU A 844 23.27 -48.29 4.35
N ARG A 845 22.79 -47.04 4.23
CA ARG A 845 23.16 -45.95 5.15
C ARG A 845 22.59 -46.19 6.56
N GLY A 846 21.38 -46.75 6.64
CA GLY A 846 20.79 -47.17 7.92
C GLY A 846 21.55 -48.33 8.54
N GLU A 847 21.89 -49.36 7.75
CA GLU A 847 22.72 -50.48 8.21
C GLU A 847 24.10 -50.04 8.69
N LEU A 848 24.74 -49.13 7.94
CA LEU A 848 26.03 -48.57 8.31
C LEU A 848 25.96 -47.74 9.60
N PHE A 849 24.91 -46.93 9.78
CA PHE A 849 24.67 -46.18 11.00
C PHE A 849 24.55 -47.10 12.22
N GLU A 850 23.78 -48.19 12.12
CA GLU A 850 23.67 -49.20 13.18
C GLU A 850 25.01 -49.90 13.45
N GLN A 851 25.77 -50.24 12.41
CA GLN A 851 27.11 -50.84 12.56
C GLN A 851 28.11 -49.91 13.25
N TYR A 852 28.07 -48.61 12.96
CA TYR A 852 28.87 -47.62 13.70
C TYR A 852 28.53 -47.64 15.21
N LEU A 853 27.25 -47.73 15.57
CA LEU A 853 26.82 -47.81 16.96
C LEU A 853 27.25 -49.14 17.61
N THR A 854 27.02 -50.28 16.97
CA THR A 854 27.28 -51.58 17.59
C THR A 854 28.75 -51.95 17.64
N SER A 855 29.50 -51.68 16.56
CA SER A 855 30.84 -52.23 16.34
C SER A 855 31.97 -51.28 16.70
N ILE A 856 31.70 -49.96 16.76
CA ILE A 856 32.71 -48.93 17.04
C ILE A 856 32.48 -48.24 18.38
N VAL A 857 31.24 -47.81 18.69
CA VAL A 857 30.96 -47.07 19.94
C VAL A 857 30.52 -47.97 21.09
N GLY A 858 29.72 -49.00 20.81
CA GLY A 858 29.05 -49.85 21.79
C GLY A 858 27.54 -49.54 21.89
N ARG A 859 26.75 -50.47 22.45
CA ARG A 859 25.26 -50.37 22.48
C ARG A 859 24.77 -49.08 23.15
N ILE A 860 24.29 -48.15 22.33
CA ILE A 860 23.55 -46.95 22.74
C ILE A 860 22.04 -47.24 22.61
N GLY A 861 21.21 -46.50 23.35
CA GLY A 861 19.75 -46.66 23.33
C GLY A 861 19.15 -46.40 21.94
N GLN A 862 17.86 -46.69 21.80
CA GLN A 862 17.12 -46.57 20.53
C GLN A 862 17.03 -45.13 20.01
N ASP A 863 17.67 -44.11 20.58
CA ASP A 863 17.53 -42.71 20.17
C ASP A 863 18.85 -42.05 19.74
N ALA A 864 19.83 -42.88 19.38
CA ALA A 864 21.14 -42.44 18.96
C ALA A 864 21.09 -41.49 17.74
N THR A 865 21.90 -40.44 17.81
CA THR A 865 22.11 -39.42 16.79
C THR A 865 23.48 -39.57 16.13
N LEU A 866 23.75 -38.84 15.05
CA LEU A 866 25.07 -38.82 14.40
C LEU A 866 26.21 -38.45 15.37
N LEU A 867 25.93 -37.62 16.37
CA LEU A 867 26.92 -37.23 17.37
C LEU A 867 27.28 -38.33 18.35
N ASP A 868 26.35 -39.23 18.62
CA ASP A 868 26.63 -40.37 19.49
C ASP A 868 27.67 -41.31 18.85
N ILE A 869 27.87 -41.20 17.52
CA ILE A 869 28.96 -41.84 16.78
C ILE A 869 30.21 -40.95 16.72
N VAL A 870 30.04 -39.66 16.35
CA VAL A 870 31.20 -38.77 16.12
C VAL A 870 31.91 -38.37 17.40
N ARG A 871 31.21 -38.08 18.51
CA ARG A 871 31.84 -37.61 19.77
C ARG A 871 32.82 -38.64 20.35
N PRO A 872 32.48 -39.93 20.48
CA PRO A 872 33.43 -40.93 20.97
C PRO A 872 34.66 -41.06 20.08
N LEU A 873 34.49 -40.99 18.75
CA LEU A 873 35.58 -41.08 17.78
C LEU A 873 36.51 -39.86 17.81
N VAL A 874 35.96 -38.65 17.88
CA VAL A 874 36.75 -37.42 18.06
C VAL A 874 37.50 -37.45 19.38
N ARG A 875 36.85 -37.88 20.47
CA ARG A 875 37.48 -38.03 21.78
C ARG A 875 38.62 -39.05 21.75
N PHE A 876 38.41 -40.18 21.06
CA PHE A 876 39.45 -41.19 20.86
C PHE A 876 40.68 -40.57 20.17
N ILE A 877 40.49 -39.86 19.05
CA ILE A 877 41.61 -39.21 18.32
C ILE A 877 42.29 -38.14 19.18
N ALA A 878 41.53 -37.32 19.92
CA ALA A 878 42.08 -36.28 20.78
C ALA A 878 42.89 -36.81 21.98
N GLN A 879 42.61 -38.05 22.43
CA GLN A 879 43.34 -38.72 23.50
C GLN A 879 44.65 -39.38 23.02
N LEU A 880 44.85 -39.52 21.70
CA LEU A 880 46.09 -40.06 21.16
C LEU A 880 47.25 -39.08 21.38
N PRO A 881 48.50 -39.55 21.52
CA PRO A 881 49.68 -38.69 21.50
C PRO A 881 49.79 -37.88 20.20
N ASP A 882 50.37 -36.67 20.27
CA ASP A 882 50.56 -35.78 19.10
C ASP A 882 51.26 -36.51 17.93
N TYR A 883 52.19 -37.44 18.23
CA TYR A 883 52.86 -38.31 17.26
C TYR A 883 51.86 -39.12 16.43
N SER A 884 50.95 -39.84 17.09
CA SER A 884 49.89 -40.62 16.44
C SER A 884 48.90 -39.72 15.69
N GLN A 885 48.53 -38.57 16.26
CA GLN A 885 47.57 -37.65 15.64
C GLN A 885 48.09 -37.04 14.33
N HIS A 886 49.39 -36.77 14.24
CA HIS A 886 50.01 -36.15 13.07
C HIS A 886 50.57 -37.15 12.07
N GLY A 887 50.36 -38.45 12.29
CA GLY A 887 50.70 -39.48 11.32
C GLY A 887 52.09 -40.07 11.44
N GLY A 888 52.72 -39.99 12.61
CA GLY A 888 53.99 -40.67 12.86
C GLY A 888 53.82 -42.19 12.83
N GLY A 889 54.53 -42.87 11.95
CA GLY A 889 54.66 -44.34 11.97
C GLY A 889 53.40 -45.13 11.55
N VAL A 890 52.44 -44.51 10.87
CA VAL A 890 51.19 -45.13 10.40
C VAL A 890 50.96 -44.95 8.89
N SER A 891 50.09 -45.76 8.31
CA SER A 891 49.70 -45.79 6.88
C SER A 891 49.08 -44.47 6.42
N ALA A 892 49.15 -44.19 5.11
CA ALA A 892 48.58 -42.98 4.52
C ALA A 892 47.07 -42.84 4.79
N GLU A 893 46.34 -43.95 4.79
CA GLU A 893 44.92 -44.02 5.12
C GLU A 893 44.66 -43.68 6.58
N ALA A 894 45.43 -44.24 7.52
CA ALA A 894 45.32 -43.94 8.95
C ALA A 894 45.62 -42.45 9.24
N GLN A 895 46.62 -41.87 8.56
CA GLN A 895 46.89 -40.43 8.64
C GLN A 895 45.70 -39.59 8.16
N GLN A 896 45.04 -40.02 7.09
CA GLN A 896 43.87 -39.34 6.54
C GLN A 896 42.68 -39.42 7.50
N VAL A 897 42.42 -40.57 8.12
CA VAL A 897 41.40 -40.73 9.18
C VAL A 897 41.65 -39.74 10.33
N ALA A 898 42.88 -39.68 10.86
CA ALA A 898 43.23 -38.76 11.95
C ALA A 898 43.10 -37.28 11.55
N ARG A 899 43.33 -36.92 10.28
CA ARG A 899 43.10 -35.56 9.78
C ARG A 899 41.61 -35.24 9.65
N LEU A 900 40.80 -36.17 9.14
CA LEU A 900 39.36 -35.99 8.98
C LEU A 900 38.68 -35.68 10.32
N PHE A 901 38.94 -36.46 11.38
CA PHE A 901 38.33 -36.22 12.69
C PHE A 901 38.77 -34.90 13.36
N ARG A 902 39.93 -34.34 12.99
CA ARG A 902 40.40 -33.04 13.52
C ARG A 902 39.80 -31.83 12.81
N HIS A 903 39.33 -32.01 11.57
CA HIS A 903 38.88 -30.91 10.71
C HIS A 903 37.42 -31.02 10.26
N ALA A 904 36.74 -32.12 10.56
CA ALA A 904 35.36 -32.35 10.14
C ALA A 904 34.41 -31.34 10.78
N LYS A 905 33.67 -30.63 9.92
CA LYS A 905 32.62 -29.67 10.30
C LYS A 905 31.21 -30.22 10.12
N ARG A 906 31.05 -31.31 9.36
CA ARG A 906 29.76 -31.92 8.98
C ARG A 906 29.75 -33.41 9.40
N PRO A 907 29.03 -33.78 10.48
CA PRO A 907 29.02 -35.15 10.99
C PRO A 907 28.54 -36.20 9.99
N GLY A 908 27.51 -35.92 9.20
CA GLY A 908 26.98 -36.91 8.24
C GLY A 908 27.92 -37.14 7.06
N ALA A 909 28.46 -36.08 6.45
CA ALA A 909 29.49 -36.20 5.40
C ALA A 909 30.71 -36.99 5.88
N LEU A 910 31.16 -36.76 7.13
CA LEU A 910 32.25 -37.53 7.72
C LEU A 910 31.94 -39.03 7.74
N LEU A 911 30.75 -39.43 8.22
CA LEU A 911 30.38 -40.83 8.40
C LEU A 911 30.01 -41.56 7.11
N PHE A 912 29.36 -40.86 6.17
CA PHE A 912 28.76 -41.48 4.98
C PHE A 912 29.51 -41.18 3.67
N GLU A 913 30.46 -40.25 3.66
CA GLU A 913 31.29 -39.95 2.48
C GLU A 913 32.78 -40.06 2.76
N ASP A 914 33.29 -39.30 3.74
CA ASP A 914 34.73 -39.17 3.93
C ASP A 914 35.37 -40.46 4.45
N LEU A 915 34.79 -41.08 5.49
CA LEU A 915 35.29 -42.36 6.02
C LEU A 915 35.18 -43.50 4.99
N PRO A 916 34.07 -43.65 4.24
CA PRO A 916 33.99 -44.56 3.10
C PRO A 916 35.10 -44.40 2.07
N ARG A 917 35.35 -43.18 1.61
CA ARG A 917 36.42 -42.91 0.65
C ARG A 917 37.79 -43.34 1.18
N VAL A 918 38.10 -43.05 2.44
CA VAL A 918 39.39 -43.43 3.05
C VAL A 918 39.52 -44.93 3.24
N CYS A 919 38.42 -45.63 3.51
CA CYS A 919 38.41 -47.09 3.62
C CYS A 919 38.40 -47.80 2.25
N GLY A 920 38.48 -47.07 1.13
CA GLY A 920 38.53 -47.63 -0.22
C GLY A 920 37.15 -47.99 -0.81
N VAL A 921 36.06 -47.49 -0.21
CA VAL A 921 34.68 -47.71 -0.66
C VAL A 921 34.16 -46.45 -1.34
N ASN A 922 33.65 -46.55 -2.57
CA ASN A 922 33.00 -45.42 -3.23
C ASN A 922 31.62 -45.16 -2.56
N PRO A 923 31.35 -43.97 -2.00
CA PRO A 923 30.06 -43.64 -1.37
C PRO A 923 28.83 -43.86 -2.28
N GLU A 924 29.00 -43.79 -3.60
CA GLU A 924 27.91 -44.05 -4.56
C GLU A 924 27.41 -45.51 -4.52
N THR A 925 28.24 -46.45 -4.04
CA THR A 925 27.83 -47.86 -3.87
C THR A 925 26.77 -48.04 -2.80
N PHE A 926 26.58 -47.08 -1.89
CA PHE A 926 25.48 -47.11 -0.92
C PHE A 926 24.10 -47.01 -1.59
N ALA A 927 24.01 -46.51 -2.83
CA ALA A 927 22.80 -46.54 -3.63
C ALA A 927 22.54 -47.91 -4.30
N ALA A 928 23.58 -48.73 -4.49
CA ALA A 928 23.52 -50.00 -5.23
C ALA A 928 23.09 -51.23 -4.39
N GLN A 929 22.81 -51.05 -3.09
CA GLN A 929 22.24 -52.05 -2.17
C GLN A 929 23.03 -53.36 -1.94
N ASP A 930 24.36 -53.41 -2.14
CA ASP A 930 25.18 -54.56 -1.70
C ASP A 930 25.54 -54.48 -0.19
N PRO A 931 25.02 -55.38 0.67
CA PRO A 931 25.25 -55.33 2.12
C PRO A 931 26.69 -55.68 2.53
N SER A 932 27.43 -56.38 1.67
CA SER A 932 28.81 -56.82 2.00
C SER A 932 29.78 -55.64 2.14
N VAL A 933 29.48 -54.52 1.48
CA VAL A 933 30.27 -53.28 1.48
C VAL A 933 30.35 -52.66 2.87
N VAL A 934 29.27 -52.72 3.65
CA VAL A 934 29.20 -52.15 5.01
C VAL A 934 30.15 -52.89 5.97
N ALA A 935 30.21 -54.23 5.88
CA ALA A 935 31.08 -55.04 6.72
C ALA A 935 32.56 -54.75 6.43
N VAL A 936 32.94 -54.72 5.14
CA VAL A 936 34.32 -54.41 4.69
C VAL A 936 34.76 -53.04 5.18
N LEU A 937 33.89 -52.03 5.06
CA LEU A 937 34.15 -50.68 5.56
C LEU A 937 34.49 -50.68 7.06
N ILE A 938 33.62 -51.28 7.88
CA ILE A 938 33.73 -51.24 9.34
C ILE A 938 34.97 -52.01 9.80
N GLU A 939 35.25 -53.18 9.21
CA GLU A 939 36.47 -53.94 9.48
C GLU A 939 37.73 -53.11 9.16
N ARG A 940 37.75 -52.45 8.00
CA ARG A 940 38.88 -51.61 7.59
C ARG A 940 39.06 -50.43 8.53
N LEU A 941 37.98 -49.75 8.92
CA LEU A 941 38.04 -48.62 9.86
C LEU A 941 38.56 -49.05 11.24
N ILE A 942 38.14 -50.21 11.76
CA ILE A 942 38.66 -50.76 13.03
C ILE A 942 40.17 -51.00 12.95
N VAL A 943 40.67 -51.52 11.83
CA VAL A 943 42.12 -51.72 11.60
C VAL A 943 42.85 -50.38 11.66
N LEU A 944 42.37 -49.36 10.95
CA LEU A 944 42.99 -48.03 10.92
C LEU A 944 42.96 -47.34 12.30
N LEU A 945 41.86 -47.46 13.05
CA LEU A 945 41.77 -46.92 14.41
C LEU A 945 42.71 -47.64 15.39
N ARG A 946 42.87 -48.96 15.26
CA ARG A 946 43.89 -49.71 16.04
C ARG A 946 45.29 -49.26 15.69
N GLU A 947 45.61 -49.11 14.42
CA GLU A 947 46.92 -48.64 13.96
C GLU A 947 47.31 -47.29 14.59
N LEU A 948 46.39 -46.32 14.60
CA LEU A 948 46.60 -45.02 15.25
C LEU A 948 46.88 -45.13 16.76
N ARG A 949 46.21 -46.07 17.45
CA ARG A 949 46.42 -46.33 18.88
C ARG A 949 47.79 -46.94 19.17
N GLU A 950 48.21 -47.91 18.35
CA GLU A 950 49.46 -48.67 18.56
C GLU A 950 50.72 -47.92 18.06
N ALA A 951 50.57 -46.82 17.31
CA ALA A 951 51.68 -46.08 16.72
C ALA A 951 52.71 -45.56 17.74
N TYR A 952 52.25 -44.95 18.83
CA TYR A 952 53.15 -44.41 19.86
C TYR A 952 53.84 -45.51 20.71
N PRO A 953 53.13 -46.54 21.20
CA PRO A 953 53.77 -47.71 21.80
C PRO A 953 54.83 -48.36 20.88
N THR A 954 54.54 -48.48 19.59
CA THR A 954 55.48 -49.03 18.59
C THR A 954 56.72 -48.15 18.43
N LEU A 955 56.57 -46.82 18.48
CA LEU A 955 57.70 -45.89 18.49
C LEU A 955 58.59 -46.13 19.71
N LEU A 956 58.02 -46.18 20.91
CA LEU A 956 58.78 -46.43 22.14
C LEU A 956 59.53 -47.76 22.07
N ASP A 957 58.87 -48.82 21.57
CA ASP A 957 59.50 -50.13 21.42
C ASP A 957 60.68 -50.11 20.44
N THR A 958 60.50 -49.45 19.29
CA THR A 958 61.55 -49.27 18.28
C THR A 958 62.77 -48.56 18.88
N TRP A 959 62.53 -47.53 19.70
CA TRP A 959 63.60 -46.75 20.32
C TRP A 959 64.29 -47.47 21.48
N ARG A 960 63.56 -48.27 22.25
CA ARG A 960 64.13 -49.23 23.20
C ARG A 960 65.15 -50.12 22.51
N GLN A 961 64.79 -50.73 21.38
CA GLN A 961 65.69 -51.61 20.63
C GLN A 961 66.89 -50.85 20.04
N ARG A 962 66.66 -49.66 19.46
CA ARG A 962 67.73 -48.82 18.89
C ARG A 962 68.75 -48.38 19.93
N LEU A 963 68.32 -47.97 21.12
CA LEU A 963 69.21 -47.61 22.23
C LEU A 963 70.02 -48.81 22.70
N GLY A 964 69.40 -49.99 22.84
CA GLY A 964 70.11 -51.23 23.19
C GLY A 964 71.20 -51.58 22.18
N ARG A 965 70.90 -51.51 20.89
CA ARG A 965 71.89 -51.74 19.82
C ARG A 965 73.02 -50.71 19.86
N ALA A 966 72.69 -49.43 19.84
CA ALA A 966 73.69 -48.37 19.68
C ALA A 966 74.62 -48.22 20.90
N LEU A 967 74.14 -48.49 22.12
CA LEU A 967 74.87 -48.19 23.35
C LEU A 967 75.35 -49.43 24.11
N LEU A 968 74.71 -50.59 23.93
CA LEU A 968 75.13 -51.85 24.57
C LEU A 968 75.72 -52.87 23.61
N ALA A 969 75.69 -52.61 22.30
CA ALA A 969 76.04 -53.58 21.25
C ALA A 969 75.27 -54.90 21.40
N ALA A 970 74.01 -54.83 21.83
CA ALA A 970 73.16 -56.01 22.00
C ALA A 970 73.01 -56.76 20.65
N PRO A 971 73.21 -58.09 20.62
CA PRO A 971 73.12 -58.88 19.40
C PRO A 971 71.70 -58.88 18.81
N ASP A 972 71.61 -59.04 17.49
CA ASP A 972 70.33 -59.05 16.80
C ASP A 972 69.41 -60.17 17.32
N GLY A 973 68.24 -59.79 17.83
CA GLY A 973 67.22 -60.69 18.36
C GLY A 973 67.05 -60.66 19.89
N GLU A 974 68.00 -60.08 20.65
CA GLU A 974 67.88 -59.98 22.11
C GLU A 974 67.08 -58.73 22.52
N THR A 975 65.86 -58.92 23.01
CA THR A 975 64.95 -57.83 23.40
C THR A 975 64.96 -57.59 24.90
N LEU A 976 65.76 -56.62 25.35
CA LEU A 976 65.75 -56.17 26.74
C LEU A 976 64.45 -55.45 27.08
N THR A 977 63.83 -55.76 28.22
CA THR A 977 62.75 -54.93 28.78
C THR A 977 63.26 -53.52 29.05
N ILE A 978 62.38 -52.50 29.09
CA ILE A 978 62.80 -51.11 29.34
C ILE A 978 63.55 -51.02 30.68
N THR A 979 63.10 -51.76 31.70
CA THR A 979 63.78 -51.88 33.00
C THR A 979 65.20 -52.44 32.87
N ALA A 980 65.38 -53.55 32.15
CA ALA A 980 66.69 -54.17 31.96
C ALA A 980 67.63 -53.26 31.15
N LEU A 981 67.11 -52.62 30.10
CA LEU A 981 67.84 -51.63 29.30
C LEU A 981 68.32 -50.46 30.17
N ARG A 982 67.43 -49.89 30.99
CA ARG A 982 67.74 -48.79 31.91
C ARG A 982 68.84 -49.18 32.90
N GLN A 983 68.73 -50.36 33.52
CA GLN A 983 69.72 -50.85 34.48
C GLN A 983 71.09 -51.06 33.83
N ALA A 984 71.13 -51.69 32.65
CA ALA A 984 72.37 -51.95 31.93
C ALA A 984 73.07 -50.65 31.49
N LEU A 985 72.31 -49.69 30.94
CA LEU A 985 72.85 -48.39 30.54
C LEU A 985 73.32 -47.58 31.74
N ALA A 986 72.54 -47.55 32.83
CA ALA A 986 72.94 -46.88 34.05
C ALA A 986 74.23 -47.48 34.64
N ALA A 987 74.37 -48.81 34.65
CA ALA A 987 75.59 -49.47 35.10
C ALA A 987 76.80 -49.12 34.22
N ARG A 988 76.63 -49.11 32.90
CA ARG A 988 77.71 -48.83 31.93
C ARG A 988 78.20 -47.38 32.00
N TYR A 989 77.28 -46.43 32.09
CA TYR A 989 77.55 -44.99 31.90
C TYR A 989 77.58 -44.16 33.18
N ARG A 990 77.32 -44.75 34.36
CA ARG A 990 77.41 -44.03 35.65
C ARG A 990 78.80 -43.42 35.86
N GLY A 991 78.82 -42.13 36.21
CA GLY A 991 80.04 -41.37 36.49
C GLY A 991 80.78 -40.90 35.24
N LEU A 992 80.31 -41.26 34.04
CA LEU A 992 80.97 -40.87 32.79
C LEU A 992 80.78 -39.38 32.46
N GLU A 993 79.74 -38.76 33.00
CA GLU A 993 79.48 -37.33 32.85
C GLU A 993 80.62 -36.44 33.36
N ARG A 994 81.44 -36.94 34.31
CA ARG A 994 82.59 -36.23 34.88
C ARG A 994 83.72 -36.02 33.87
N TYR A 995 83.76 -36.82 32.80
CA TYR A 995 84.76 -36.75 31.73
C TYR A 995 84.31 -35.88 30.56
N ALA A 996 83.07 -35.35 30.61
CA ALA A 996 82.53 -34.46 29.61
C ALA A 996 82.56 -33.00 30.10
N PRO A 997 82.71 -31.99 29.23
CA PRO A 997 82.61 -30.58 29.63
C PRO A 997 81.25 -30.29 30.32
N GLU A 998 81.24 -29.41 31.32
CA GLU A 998 80.08 -29.15 32.21
C GLU A 998 78.76 -28.85 31.46
N LEU A 999 78.84 -28.26 30.27
CA LEU A 999 77.69 -27.87 29.44
C LEU A 999 77.58 -28.68 28.12
N SER A 1000 78.24 -29.83 28.01
CA SER A 1000 78.22 -30.64 26.79
C SER A 1000 76.93 -31.49 26.65
N PRO A 1001 76.34 -31.61 25.45
CA PRO A 1001 75.17 -32.45 25.18
C PRO A 1001 75.39 -33.94 25.51
N VAL A 1002 76.58 -34.48 25.25
CA VAL A 1002 76.94 -35.87 25.57
C VAL A 1002 77.01 -36.12 27.08
N GLY A 1003 77.51 -35.15 27.86
CA GLY A 1003 77.50 -35.21 29.32
C GLY A 1003 76.09 -35.12 29.90
N ALA A 1004 75.18 -34.38 29.27
CA ALA A 1004 73.76 -34.38 29.62
C ALA A 1004 73.09 -35.75 29.33
N LEU A 1005 73.43 -36.40 28.20
CA LEU A 1005 72.95 -37.74 27.89
C LEU A 1005 73.48 -38.77 28.89
N ALA A 1006 74.77 -38.76 29.22
CA ALA A 1006 75.37 -39.68 30.20
C ALA A 1006 74.66 -39.59 31.57
N ARG A 1007 74.41 -38.36 32.06
CA ARG A 1007 73.62 -38.13 33.28
C ARG A 1007 72.22 -38.72 33.18
N ARG A 1008 71.53 -38.52 32.04
CA ARG A 1008 70.16 -39.01 31.85
C ARG A 1008 70.09 -40.53 31.76
N LEU A 1009 71.08 -41.17 31.13
CA LEU A 1009 71.20 -42.62 31.07
C LEU A 1009 71.45 -43.24 32.46
N ALA A 1010 72.20 -42.55 33.33
CA ALA A 1010 72.49 -42.97 34.70
C ALA A 1010 71.43 -42.54 35.74
N ASP A 1011 70.40 -41.81 35.34
CA ASP A 1011 69.38 -41.23 36.23
C ASP A 1011 68.43 -42.31 36.80
N SER A 1012 68.50 -42.49 38.11
CA SER A 1012 67.63 -43.43 38.87
C SER A 1012 66.40 -42.76 39.50
N GLY A 1013 66.27 -41.42 39.39
CA GLY A 1013 65.22 -40.64 40.06
C GLY A 1013 63.87 -40.55 39.32
N LEU A 1014 63.77 -41.02 38.08
CA LEU A 1014 62.52 -40.97 37.29
C LEU A 1014 61.51 -42.06 37.71
N ARG A 1015 60.24 -41.65 37.82
CA ARG A 1015 59.12 -42.41 38.43
C ARG A 1015 58.72 -43.72 37.73
N SER A 1016 58.92 -43.84 36.42
CA SER A 1016 58.66 -45.05 35.65
C SER A 1016 59.73 -45.26 34.58
N ASP A 1017 59.90 -46.51 34.13
CA ASP A 1017 60.88 -46.86 33.11
C ASP A 1017 60.50 -46.31 31.73
N GLU A 1018 59.21 -46.23 31.41
CA GLU A 1018 58.71 -45.54 30.21
C GLU A 1018 59.02 -44.04 30.25
N ALA A 1019 58.79 -43.36 31.39
CA ALA A 1019 59.12 -41.94 31.54
C ALA A 1019 60.63 -41.69 31.43
N TRP A 1020 61.46 -42.64 31.86
CA TRP A 1020 62.90 -42.60 31.62
C TRP A 1020 63.24 -42.70 30.14
N LEU A 1021 62.67 -43.67 29.42
CA LEU A 1021 62.89 -43.85 27.99
C LEU A 1021 62.46 -42.61 27.20
N GLU A 1022 61.29 -42.05 27.51
CA GLU A 1022 60.80 -40.81 26.91
C GLU A 1022 61.73 -39.62 27.21
N SER A 1023 62.32 -39.55 28.40
CA SER A 1023 63.26 -38.49 28.77
C SER A 1023 64.57 -38.58 27.98
N VAL A 1024 65.09 -39.81 27.78
CA VAL A 1024 66.26 -40.06 26.91
C VAL A 1024 65.94 -39.67 25.48
N MET A 1025 64.80 -40.12 24.95
CA MET A 1025 64.34 -39.74 23.61
C MET A 1025 64.20 -38.21 23.50
N THR A 1026 63.62 -37.55 24.48
CA THR A 1026 63.44 -36.07 24.47
C THR A 1026 64.76 -35.33 24.29
N LEU A 1027 65.83 -35.80 24.94
CA LEU A 1027 67.16 -35.21 24.80
C LEU A 1027 67.71 -35.40 23.39
N LEU A 1028 67.53 -36.60 22.81
CA LEU A 1028 67.97 -36.92 21.45
C LEU A 1028 67.19 -36.12 20.40
N GLY A 1029 65.86 -36.13 20.44
CA GLY A 1029 64.99 -35.50 19.45
C GLY A 1029 64.72 -34.01 19.66
N GLY A 1030 65.17 -33.42 20.77
CA GLY A 1030 64.99 -32.00 21.10
C GLY A 1030 63.54 -31.60 21.46
N ALA A 1031 62.63 -32.55 21.56
CA ALA A 1031 61.22 -32.38 21.92
C ALA A 1031 60.67 -33.66 22.56
N PRO A 1032 59.59 -33.61 23.37
CA PRO A 1032 58.98 -34.80 23.96
C PRO A 1032 58.62 -35.85 22.90
N ALA A 1033 58.91 -37.13 23.17
CA ALA A 1033 58.67 -38.25 22.24
C ALA A 1033 57.22 -38.31 21.74
N SER A 1034 56.26 -38.01 22.62
CA SER A 1034 54.84 -37.94 22.29
C SER A 1034 54.48 -36.87 21.28
N LYS A 1035 55.36 -35.88 21.03
CA LYS A 1035 55.18 -34.76 20.09
C LYS A 1035 56.09 -34.83 18.87
N TRP A 1036 56.76 -35.96 18.67
CA TRP A 1036 57.70 -36.08 17.58
C TRP A 1036 57.02 -35.96 16.22
N ARG A 1037 57.74 -35.31 15.31
CA ARG A 1037 57.52 -35.38 13.87
C ARG A 1037 58.66 -36.15 13.23
N GLU A 1038 58.54 -36.41 11.95
CA GLU A 1038 59.58 -37.11 11.19
C GLU A 1038 60.96 -36.43 11.30
N SER A 1039 60.99 -35.09 11.32
CA SER A 1039 62.22 -34.32 11.54
C SER A 1039 62.87 -34.59 12.90
N ASN A 1040 62.08 -34.69 13.99
CA ASN A 1040 62.58 -35.00 15.32
C ASN A 1040 63.13 -36.43 15.38
N ARG A 1041 62.46 -37.37 14.71
CA ARG A 1041 62.90 -38.77 14.63
C ARG A 1041 64.26 -38.86 13.93
N LEU A 1042 64.39 -38.28 12.73
CA LEU A 1042 65.65 -38.28 11.98
C LEU A 1042 66.78 -37.58 12.75
N GLN A 1043 66.47 -36.46 13.42
CA GLN A 1043 67.43 -35.75 14.27
C GLN A 1043 67.88 -36.61 15.46
N ALA A 1044 66.95 -37.29 16.12
CA ALA A 1044 67.27 -38.19 17.21
C ALA A 1044 68.14 -39.37 16.74
N GLU A 1045 67.88 -39.91 15.54
CA GLU A 1045 68.65 -41.03 14.98
C GLU A 1045 70.10 -40.61 14.70
N ALA A 1046 70.30 -39.45 14.08
CA ALA A 1046 71.63 -38.90 13.83
C ALA A 1046 72.39 -38.61 15.14
N ARG A 1047 71.73 -37.96 16.11
CA ARG A 1047 72.33 -37.65 17.42
C ARG A 1047 72.64 -38.88 18.25
N LEU A 1048 71.83 -39.93 18.16
CA LEU A 1048 72.12 -41.18 18.85
C LEU A 1048 73.43 -41.80 18.34
N ALA A 1049 73.63 -41.84 17.01
CA ALA A 1049 74.87 -42.35 16.42
C ALA A 1049 76.08 -41.50 16.83
N GLU A 1050 75.96 -40.17 16.76
CA GLU A 1050 77.01 -39.23 17.17
C GLU A 1050 77.36 -39.39 18.66
N PHE A 1051 76.36 -39.37 19.54
CA PHE A 1051 76.59 -39.51 20.97
C PHE A 1051 77.04 -40.90 21.38
N ALA A 1052 76.64 -41.96 20.69
CA ALA A 1052 77.16 -43.30 20.94
C ALA A 1052 78.69 -43.35 20.72
N ALA A 1053 79.19 -42.73 19.64
CA ALA A 1053 80.62 -42.61 19.37
C ALA A 1053 81.33 -41.77 20.45
N GLN A 1054 80.79 -40.58 20.78
CA GLN A 1054 81.37 -39.71 21.81
C GLN A 1054 81.35 -40.36 23.21
N LEU A 1055 80.29 -41.10 23.56
CA LEU A 1055 80.25 -41.87 24.82
C LEU A 1055 81.29 -43.00 24.83
N GLY A 1056 81.57 -43.62 23.68
CA GLY A 1056 82.69 -44.54 23.51
C GLY A 1056 84.04 -43.86 23.77
N ASP A 1057 84.27 -42.71 23.16
CA ASP A 1057 85.49 -41.90 23.34
C ASP A 1057 85.67 -41.48 24.83
N LEU A 1058 84.59 -41.05 25.50
CA LEU A 1058 84.62 -40.76 26.93
C LEU A 1058 84.91 -42.00 27.79
N HIS A 1059 84.42 -43.17 27.37
CA HIS A 1059 84.70 -44.43 28.06
C HIS A 1059 86.18 -44.83 27.91
N HIS A 1060 86.79 -44.59 26.75
CA HIS A 1060 88.24 -44.75 26.55
C HIS A 1060 89.03 -43.80 27.46
N LEU A 1061 88.61 -42.54 27.58
CA LEU A 1061 89.22 -41.58 28.52
C LEU A 1061 89.10 -42.03 29.98
N ARG A 1062 87.93 -42.50 30.42
CA ARG A 1062 87.72 -43.02 31.79
C ARG A 1062 88.60 -44.23 32.09
N THR A 1063 88.82 -45.11 31.11
CA THR A 1063 89.65 -46.31 31.29
C THR A 1063 91.12 -45.93 31.48
N ALA A 1064 91.60 -44.91 30.76
CA ALA A 1064 92.95 -44.39 30.91
C ALA A 1064 93.15 -43.54 32.17
N LEU A 1065 92.10 -42.90 32.69
CA LEU A 1065 92.16 -42.05 33.87
C LEU A 1065 90.99 -42.36 34.84
N PRO A 1066 91.08 -43.44 35.65
CA PRO A 1066 89.99 -43.91 36.50
C PRO A 1066 89.58 -42.93 37.60
N GLU A 1067 90.51 -42.07 38.04
CA GLU A 1067 90.30 -41.02 39.04
C GLU A 1067 90.66 -39.65 38.47
N LEU A 1068 89.66 -38.77 38.37
CA LEU A 1068 89.85 -37.37 37.97
C LEU A 1068 90.45 -36.57 39.15
N ASN A 1069 91.77 -36.61 39.29
CA ASN A 1069 92.51 -35.76 40.23
C ASN A 1069 93.03 -34.51 39.50
N THR A 1070 93.05 -33.36 40.17
CA THR A 1070 93.40 -32.04 39.57
C THR A 1070 94.84 -31.90 39.06
N GLN A 1071 95.68 -32.94 39.18
CA GLN A 1071 97.10 -32.93 38.79
C GLN A 1071 97.41 -33.78 37.54
N GLN A 1072 96.39 -34.38 36.91
CA GLN A 1072 96.54 -35.19 35.70
C GLN A 1072 95.52 -34.80 34.63
N HIS A 1073 96.00 -34.67 33.40
CA HIS A 1073 95.20 -34.31 32.24
C HIS A 1073 95.21 -35.43 31.21
N ALA A 1074 94.02 -35.94 30.84
CA ALA A 1074 93.87 -36.90 29.75
C ALA A 1074 93.42 -36.21 28.46
N VAL A 1075 94.07 -36.52 27.35
CA VAL A 1075 93.67 -36.10 26.00
C VAL A 1075 93.54 -37.35 25.12
N LEU A 1076 92.40 -37.50 24.46
CA LEU A 1076 92.20 -38.52 23.43
C LEU A 1076 92.59 -37.91 22.08
N LEU A 1077 93.56 -38.51 21.42
CA LEU A 1077 93.91 -38.22 20.03
C LEU A 1077 93.37 -39.32 19.15
N LYS A 1078 92.58 -38.97 18.13
CA LYS A 1078 91.91 -39.92 17.23
C LYS A 1078 92.14 -39.49 15.79
N ARG A 1079 92.68 -40.40 14.99
CA ARG A 1079 92.84 -40.26 13.54
C ARG A 1079 92.00 -41.32 12.86
N VAL A 1080 91.30 -40.90 11.81
CA VAL A 1080 90.50 -41.81 10.98
C VAL A 1080 90.91 -41.55 9.55
N ASP A 1081 91.35 -42.60 8.84
CA ASP A 1081 91.62 -42.53 7.41
C ASP A 1081 91.07 -43.75 6.66
N PRO A 1082 90.79 -43.62 5.34
CA PRO A 1082 90.14 -44.67 4.57
C PRO A 1082 90.99 -45.94 4.38
N GLU A 1083 92.31 -45.84 4.49
CA GLU A 1083 93.24 -46.94 4.17
C GLU A 1083 93.58 -47.79 5.40
N ARG A 1084 93.71 -47.17 6.57
CA ARG A 1084 94.18 -47.80 7.81
C ARG A 1084 93.14 -47.84 8.93
N GLY A 1085 91.96 -47.26 8.70
CA GLY A 1085 90.86 -47.25 9.66
C GLY A 1085 91.08 -46.23 10.78
N GLU A 1086 90.53 -46.51 11.96
CA GLU A 1086 90.60 -45.63 13.12
C GLU A 1086 91.77 -46.02 14.03
N VAL A 1087 92.65 -45.06 14.32
CA VAL A 1087 93.72 -45.18 15.33
C VAL A 1087 93.48 -44.13 16.40
N SER A 1088 93.38 -44.57 17.65
CA SER A 1088 93.14 -43.70 18.80
C SER A 1088 94.14 -43.95 19.92
N HIS A 1089 94.72 -42.89 20.48
CA HIS A 1089 95.62 -42.94 21.63
C HIS A 1089 95.14 -42.00 22.73
N VAL A 1090 95.10 -42.50 23.96
CA VAL A 1090 94.87 -41.65 25.14
C VAL A 1090 96.20 -41.30 25.77
N LEU A 1091 96.45 -40.01 25.94
CA LEU A 1091 97.62 -39.47 26.62
C LEU A 1091 97.21 -38.98 28.00
N ALA A 1092 97.74 -39.60 29.05
CA ALA A 1092 97.63 -39.10 30.42
C ALA A 1092 98.93 -38.36 30.76
N LEU A 1093 98.85 -37.04 30.94
CA LEU A 1093 99.99 -36.17 31.20
C LEU A 1093 99.88 -35.57 32.62
N SER A 1094 100.98 -35.59 33.37
CA SER A 1094 101.11 -34.74 34.57
C SER A 1094 101.21 -33.25 34.19
N ASP A 1095 100.97 -32.35 35.13
CA ASP A 1095 101.12 -30.90 34.90
C ASP A 1095 102.51 -30.53 34.37
N ALA A 1096 103.56 -31.18 34.88
CA ALA A 1096 104.94 -30.98 34.43
C ALA A 1096 105.15 -31.46 32.98
N GLU A 1097 104.66 -32.65 32.62
CA GLU A 1097 104.78 -33.18 31.25
C GLU A 1097 103.94 -32.38 30.25
N ARG A 1098 102.75 -31.92 30.67
CA ARG A 1098 101.89 -31.05 29.87
C ARG A 1098 102.56 -29.71 29.59
N GLN A 1099 103.17 -29.10 30.60
CA GLN A 1099 103.87 -27.82 30.43
C GLN A 1099 105.12 -27.98 29.55
N ALA A 1100 105.90 -29.03 29.76
CA ALA A 1100 107.05 -29.34 28.91
C ALA A 1100 106.64 -29.62 27.45
N ALA A 1101 105.56 -30.38 27.24
CA ALA A 1101 105.01 -30.63 25.91
C ALA A 1101 104.49 -29.34 25.26
N ALA A 1102 103.85 -28.44 26.02
CA ALA A 1102 103.37 -27.15 25.51
C ALA A 1102 104.52 -26.22 25.09
N GLU A 1103 105.59 -26.13 25.88
CA GLU A 1103 106.80 -25.35 25.52
C GLU A 1103 107.44 -25.89 24.23
N ARG A 1104 107.55 -27.22 24.12
CA ARG A 1104 108.10 -27.86 22.92
C ARG A 1104 107.19 -27.71 21.71
N ALA A 1105 105.87 -27.80 21.90
CA ALA A 1105 104.88 -27.56 20.85
C ALA A 1105 104.91 -26.11 20.36
N THR A 1106 105.14 -25.13 21.25
CA THR A 1106 105.30 -23.72 20.87
C THR A 1106 106.53 -23.52 19.98
N THR A 1107 107.62 -24.23 20.30
CA THR A 1107 108.85 -24.22 19.50
C THR A 1107 108.63 -24.86 18.11
N ILE A 1108 107.94 -26.00 18.04
CA ILE A 1108 107.60 -26.68 16.78
C ILE A 1108 106.63 -25.81 15.96
N ALA A 1109 105.63 -25.21 16.59
CA ALA A 1109 104.68 -24.33 15.92
C ALA A 1109 105.36 -23.08 15.32
N ALA A 1110 106.37 -22.52 15.98
CA ALA A 1110 107.18 -21.44 15.44
C ALA A 1110 107.97 -21.87 14.19
N SER A 1111 108.48 -23.11 14.14
CA SER A 1111 109.18 -23.65 12.97
C SER A 1111 108.27 -23.97 11.77
N LEU A 1112 106.95 -24.01 11.98
CA LEU A 1112 105.94 -24.25 10.96
C LEU A 1112 105.15 -22.96 10.61
N ALA A 1113 105.59 -21.80 11.11
CA ALA A 1113 104.86 -20.54 11.02
C ALA A 1113 104.70 -19.99 9.58
N ASP A 1114 105.55 -20.44 8.65
CA ASP A 1114 105.55 -20.00 7.25
C ASP A 1114 104.65 -20.88 6.34
N LEU A 1115 104.10 -21.99 6.87
CA LEU A 1115 103.23 -22.91 6.14
C LEU A 1115 101.76 -22.54 6.32
N ASP A 1116 100.89 -22.95 5.39
CA ASP A 1116 99.44 -22.75 5.56
C ASP A 1116 98.80 -23.74 6.57
N THR A 1117 97.56 -23.50 6.96
CA THR A 1117 96.87 -24.32 7.97
C THR A 1117 96.72 -25.78 7.53
N THR A 1118 96.48 -26.03 6.24
CA THR A 1118 96.33 -27.38 5.69
C THR A 1118 97.64 -28.15 5.76
N GLN A 1119 98.75 -27.51 5.40
CA GLN A 1119 100.11 -28.06 5.48
C GLN A 1119 100.52 -28.32 6.93
N ARG A 1120 100.21 -27.40 7.86
CA ARG A 1120 100.47 -27.60 9.30
C ARG A 1120 99.72 -28.80 9.85
N LEU A 1121 98.42 -28.93 9.53
CA LEU A 1121 97.61 -30.07 9.98
C LEU A 1121 98.03 -31.39 9.31
N ALA A 1122 98.45 -31.36 8.04
CA ALA A 1122 99.01 -32.52 7.36
C ALA A 1122 100.32 -32.99 8.01
N ILE A 1123 101.20 -32.06 8.41
CA ILE A 1123 102.41 -32.36 9.17
C ILE A 1123 102.07 -32.96 10.53
N ILE A 1124 101.09 -32.40 11.25
CA ILE A 1124 100.64 -32.96 12.54
C ILE A 1124 100.08 -34.39 12.35
N ALA A 1125 99.29 -34.62 11.30
CA ALA A 1125 98.75 -35.94 10.98
C ALA A 1125 99.85 -36.96 10.63
N ALA A 1126 100.88 -36.54 9.89
CA ALA A 1126 102.04 -37.36 9.54
C ALA A 1126 102.96 -37.61 10.75
N LEU A 1127 103.15 -36.63 11.63
CA LEU A 1127 103.89 -36.79 12.89
C LEU A 1127 103.17 -37.75 13.83
N MET A 1128 101.84 -37.67 13.94
CA MET A 1128 101.04 -38.66 14.65
C MET A 1128 101.20 -40.06 14.06
N GLU A 1129 101.37 -40.19 12.74
CA GLU A 1129 101.63 -41.46 12.07
C GLU A 1129 103.00 -42.05 12.43
N GLN A 1130 104.04 -41.22 12.41
CA GLN A 1130 105.39 -41.64 12.79
C GLN A 1130 105.48 -42.04 14.27
N MET A 1131 104.76 -41.33 15.14
CA MET A 1131 104.78 -41.58 16.58
C MET A 1131 103.90 -42.75 17.03
N SER A 1132 102.90 -43.16 16.23
CA SER A 1132 102.03 -44.31 16.54
C SER A 1132 102.67 -45.67 16.26
N GLY A 1133 103.95 -45.71 15.86
CA GLY A 1133 104.76 -46.94 15.84
C GLY A 1133 104.40 -47.94 14.74
N ILE A 1134 103.70 -47.52 13.69
CA ILE A 1134 103.42 -48.37 12.51
C ILE A 1134 104.47 -48.05 11.44
N SER A 1135 105.61 -48.73 11.52
CA SER A 1135 106.54 -48.79 10.39
C SER A 1135 105.94 -49.68 9.30
N THR A 1136 105.48 -49.09 8.20
CA THR A 1136 105.36 -49.82 6.93
C THR A 1136 106.76 -50.13 6.39
N PRO A 1137 107.04 -51.33 5.84
CA PRO A 1137 108.04 -51.41 4.77
C PRO A 1137 107.59 -50.59 3.56
#